data_AF-A0A386PRX1-F1
#
_entry.id   AF-A0A386PRX1-F1
#
_cell.length_a   1.000
_cell.length_b   1.000
_cell.length_c   1.000
_cell.angle_alpha   90.00
_cell.angle_beta   90.00
_cell.angle_gamma   90.00
#
_symmetry.space_group_name_H-M   'P 1'
#
loop_
_entity.id
_entity.type
_entity.pdbx_description
1 polymer ?
#
loop_
_entity_poly.entity_id
_entity_poly.type
_entity_poly.pdbx_seq_one_letter_code
_entity_poly.pdbx_strand_id
1 'polypeptide(L)'
;MMEILDTSQKESLKQVNTIDFVTHDQKIRSDFDIFEFKKNKSKDKSKEYINFPFEKLSEIKKCAVTNQYFSVFLIVVKGVTNLDYLQGLEIDDYQVSSIDINDLKKHRASLVNLFLNLYGSKILPQTKISKSTSSIYGELFYPVGKNDDPYNRHVLSLKYYKGLNISVQSFKKKIDNHKVKYFWDNDSLVPSRIYNSKDKANDYWIQGGRSSEKNLITFLSLNSFKEYKNSKIGVLYTIIDDFNESLGKYIEFHLYEMSKDEEVVYQLSSNKQLFLESAIKYFSGKKINVVDYINEDKSVQFVEKIILMLNQEIENLDVTRSNKLKKGINISITKDPKYYSGNDKDDPYKSFSKEIIVQNITEDNLEIKKESSLIKNPICLKILQELMVKDSIGKNKIEFTFIPKEKINTKYKFVTFHRYYYGKFYKDYAVTSQFDNDGNIIFDLEKSEDFFNEESVLAKNLADLGIKEKNKGTVECIFYDEVKNPNVILNIGIYEIPKMETISERLRLADGRKKPYVKRLINDLELFENQYTEYKNDVDLKNVKQLLLEFDEEKISLNEYRQLLSKCNITGRKKIGKAYTDYLIKLNSPYIAFSNHRGRDFKEDYSPLYWTHFFRNIPGIDKTVYARGKQVPVNHEFYSVAEGTSNIKQTYEKGYPIRRIINKGFRFSEEYNKLLSEMFDVDFVRINQATVVPFPVKFNREYFNMVKRNLIKE
;
A
#
# COMPACT_ATOMS: atom_id res chain seq x y z
N MET A 1 -24.38 17.85 6.19
CA MET A 1 -25.25 16.70 5.86
C MET A 1 -24.50 15.82 4.87
N MET A 2 -24.12 14.60 5.27
CA MET A 2 -23.52 13.61 4.36
C MET A 2 -24.66 12.82 3.70
N GLU A 3 -24.68 12.76 2.37
CA GLU A 3 -25.62 11.93 1.62
C GLU A 3 -25.15 10.47 1.62
N ILE A 4 -26.01 9.57 2.06
CA ILE A 4 -25.89 8.13 1.88
C ILE A 4 -26.37 7.84 0.45
N LEU A 5 -25.52 7.28 -0.40
CA LEU A 5 -25.91 6.89 -1.75
C LEU A 5 -26.58 5.52 -1.71
N ASP A 6 -27.84 5.47 -2.13
CA ASP A 6 -28.54 4.24 -2.47
C ASP A 6 -28.05 3.76 -3.84
N THR A 7 -27.34 2.63 -3.87
CA THR A 7 -26.82 2.03 -5.12
C THR A 7 -27.59 0.76 -5.46
N SER A 8 -28.74 0.92 -6.12
CA SER A 8 -29.40 -0.20 -6.77
C SER A 8 -28.76 -0.53 -8.13
N GLN A 9 -28.55 -1.83 -8.34
CA GLN A 9 -28.31 -2.58 -9.60
C GLN A 9 -26.86 -3.03 -9.92
N LYS A 10 -26.74 -4.38 -9.94
CA LYS A 10 -25.60 -5.30 -10.10
C LYS A 10 -24.73 -5.48 -8.85
N GLU A 11 -24.83 -6.68 -8.25
CA GLU A 11 -23.93 -7.18 -7.20
C GLU A 11 -22.49 -7.21 -7.70
N SER A 12 -21.82 -6.08 -7.52
CA SER A 12 -20.40 -5.93 -7.80
C SER A 12 -19.63 -6.22 -6.53
N LEU A 13 -19.09 -7.43 -6.42
CA LEU A 13 -18.26 -7.83 -5.30
C LEU A 13 -16.89 -7.11 -5.36
N LYS A 14 -16.38 -6.68 -4.19
CA LYS A 14 -15.05 -6.09 -4.06
C LYS A 14 -14.02 -7.18 -3.78
N GLN A 15 -12.85 -7.09 -4.40
CA GLN A 15 -11.78 -8.07 -4.17
C GLN A 15 -10.86 -7.63 -3.03
N VAL A 16 -10.33 -8.58 -2.28
CA VAL A 16 -9.23 -8.37 -1.34
C VAL A 16 -8.04 -9.23 -1.72
N ASN A 17 -6.84 -8.85 -1.32
CA ASN A 17 -5.63 -9.65 -1.58
C ASN A 17 -5.56 -10.97 -0.78
N THR A 18 -6.66 -11.45 -0.20
CA THR A 18 -6.74 -12.78 0.41
C THR A 18 -7.05 -13.79 -0.68
N ILE A 19 -6.27 -14.87 -0.78
CA ILE A 19 -6.44 -15.94 -1.75
C ILE A 19 -7.42 -16.95 -1.19
N ASP A 20 -8.42 -17.33 -1.99
CA ASP A 20 -9.15 -18.60 -1.93
C ASP A 20 -8.62 -19.64 -2.90
N PHE A 21 -8.84 -20.92 -2.58
CA PHE A 21 -8.27 -21.99 -3.38
C PHE A 21 -9.17 -23.22 -3.47
N VAL A 22 -9.11 -23.88 -4.62
CA VAL A 22 -9.74 -25.18 -4.89
C VAL A 22 -8.63 -26.17 -5.23
N THR A 23 -8.61 -27.34 -4.58
CA THR A 23 -7.57 -28.36 -4.79
C THR A 23 -8.11 -29.63 -5.43
N HIS A 24 -7.30 -30.21 -6.32
CA HIS A 24 -7.52 -31.50 -6.96
C HIS A 24 -6.66 -32.56 -6.26
N ASP A 25 -7.07 -32.96 -5.05
CA ASP A 25 -6.24 -33.74 -4.11
C ASP A 25 -5.68 -35.04 -4.70
N GLN A 26 -6.47 -35.75 -5.50
CA GLN A 26 -6.02 -37.01 -6.14
C GLN A 26 -4.85 -36.78 -7.10
N LYS A 27 -4.89 -35.70 -7.89
CA LYS A 27 -3.81 -35.32 -8.80
C LYS A 27 -2.57 -34.85 -8.06
N ILE A 28 -2.74 -34.15 -6.94
CA ILE A 28 -1.62 -33.78 -6.08
C ILE A 28 -0.94 -35.04 -5.53
N ARG A 29 -1.70 -36.00 -4.98
CA ARG A 29 -1.16 -37.27 -4.44
C ARG A 29 -0.52 -38.16 -5.49
N SER A 30 -0.97 -38.11 -6.74
CA SER A 30 -0.37 -38.90 -7.82
C SER A 30 0.99 -38.36 -8.24
N ASP A 31 1.16 -37.04 -8.19
CA ASP A 31 2.28 -36.36 -8.85
C ASP A 31 3.31 -35.78 -7.87
N PHE A 32 2.96 -35.62 -6.59
CA PHE A 32 3.82 -35.00 -5.58
C PHE A 32 3.83 -35.77 -4.26
N ASP A 33 4.98 -35.70 -3.59
CA ASP A 33 5.14 -36.04 -2.17
C ASP A 33 5.28 -34.74 -1.37
N ILE A 34 4.74 -34.71 -0.14
CA ILE A 34 4.77 -33.54 0.74
C ILE A 34 5.33 -33.94 2.10
N PHE A 35 6.30 -33.17 2.58
CA PHE A 35 6.97 -33.39 3.87
C PHE A 35 6.89 -32.16 4.76
N GLU A 36 6.78 -32.38 6.08
CA GLU A 36 6.89 -31.36 7.11
C GLU A 36 8.15 -31.61 7.95
N PHE A 37 8.99 -30.60 8.07
CA PHE A 37 10.04 -30.50 9.07
C PHE A 37 9.52 -29.64 10.21
N LYS A 38 9.15 -30.28 11.31
CA LYS A 38 8.57 -29.63 12.48
C LYS A 38 9.62 -29.43 13.56
N LYS A 39 9.80 -28.19 14.00
CA LYS A 39 10.76 -27.86 15.05
C LYS A 39 10.34 -28.47 16.39
N ASN A 40 11.28 -29.08 17.09
CA ASN A 40 11.09 -29.54 18.47
C ASN A 40 10.88 -28.32 19.39
N LYS A 41 9.94 -28.43 20.35
CA LYS A 41 9.66 -27.34 21.29
C LYS A 41 10.87 -27.10 22.21
N SER A 42 11.54 -25.97 22.04
CA SER A 42 12.56 -25.47 22.96
C SER A 42 11.93 -24.83 24.20
N LYS A 43 12.54 -25.00 25.39
CA LYS A 43 12.17 -24.26 26.61
C LYS A 43 12.58 -22.78 26.57
N ASP A 44 13.52 -22.44 25.69
CA ASP A 44 14.05 -21.09 25.49
C ASP A 44 13.34 -20.38 24.33
N LYS A 45 12.59 -19.31 24.64
CA LYS A 45 11.83 -18.49 23.68
C LYS A 45 12.72 -17.79 22.65
N SER A 46 13.98 -17.49 22.98
CA SER A 46 14.92 -16.83 22.05
C SER A 46 15.34 -17.74 20.88
N LYS A 47 15.19 -19.06 21.06
CA LYS A 47 15.42 -20.09 20.05
C LYS A 47 14.15 -20.46 19.26
N GLU A 48 13.04 -19.74 19.38
CA GLU A 48 11.79 -20.06 18.66
C GLU A 48 11.84 -19.73 17.16
N TYR A 49 12.79 -18.91 16.70
CA TYR A 49 12.92 -18.59 15.28
C TYR A 49 13.36 -19.80 14.44
N ILE A 50 12.80 -19.94 13.22
CA ILE A 50 13.24 -20.96 12.26
C ILE A 50 14.64 -20.60 11.80
N ASN A 51 15.63 -21.35 12.29
CA ASN A 51 16.99 -21.38 11.76
C ASN A 51 17.20 -22.72 11.04
N PHE A 52 16.41 -22.95 10.00
CA PHE A 52 16.46 -24.20 9.24
C PHE A 52 17.67 -24.18 8.29
N PRO A 53 18.55 -25.20 8.30
CA PRO A 53 19.72 -25.26 7.43
C PRO A 53 19.32 -25.68 6.01
N PHE A 54 18.73 -24.75 5.25
CA PHE A 54 18.22 -24.99 3.90
C PHE A 54 19.28 -25.56 2.94
N GLU A 55 20.57 -25.34 3.20
CA GLU A 55 21.70 -25.96 2.49
C GLU A 55 21.64 -27.49 2.48
N LYS A 56 21.09 -28.12 3.53
CA LYS A 56 20.92 -29.59 3.60
C LYS A 56 19.93 -30.12 2.56
N LEU A 57 19.07 -29.28 2.00
CA LEU A 57 18.12 -29.64 0.95
C LEU A 57 18.64 -29.33 -0.47
N SER A 58 19.86 -28.79 -0.61
CA SER A 58 20.37 -28.27 -1.89
C SER A 58 20.53 -29.33 -3.00
N GLU A 59 20.69 -30.60 -2.62
CA GLU A 59 20.79 -31.73 -3.54
C GLU A 59 19.42 -32.19 -4.09
N ILE A 60 18.33 -31.88 -3.37
CA ILE A 60 16.98 -32.26 -3.77
C ILE A 60 16.53 -31.36 -4.93
N LYS A 61 16.36 -31.94 -6.11
CA LYS A 61 15.87 -31.22 -7.29
C LYS A 61 14.35 -31.30 -7.41
N LYS A 62 13.75 -30.53 -8.32
CA LYS A 62 12.29 -30.53 -8.59
C LYS A 62 11.44 -30.40 -7.31
N CYS A 63 11.91 -29.58 -6.37
CA CYS A 63 11.20 -29.31 -5.13
C CYS A 63 10.98 -27.82 -4.91
N ALA A 64 10.00 -27.51 -4.08
CA ALA A 64 9.78 -26.18 -3.52
C ALA A 64 9.58 -26.29 -2.01
N VAL A 65 10.05 -25.29 -1.28
CA VAL A 65 9.86 -25.19 0.16
C VAL A 65 9.09 -23.94 0.53
N THR A 66 8.52 -23.95 1.72
CA THR A 66 8.09 -22.74 2.41
C THR A 66 8.26 -22.94 3.90
N ASN A 67 8.37 -21.85 4.65
CA ASN A 67 8.51 -21.89 6.09
C ASN A 67 7.51 -20.95 6.76
N GLN A 68 6.80 -21.47 7.76
CA GLN A 68 5.89 -20.69 8.59
C GLN A 68 5.93 -21.16 10.04
N TYR A 69 6.06 -20.19 10.96
CA TYR A 69 6.11 -20.41 12.40
C TYR A 69 7.20 -21.37 12.86
N PHE A 70 6.89 -22.64 13.09
CA PHE A 70 7.79 -23.68 13.57
C PHE A 70 7.97 -24.83 12.58
N SER A 71 7.40 -24.71 11.37
CA SER A 71 7.40 -25.77 10.37
C SER A 71 7.99 -25.28 9.05
N VAL A 72 8.77 -26.15 8.42
CA VAL A 72 9.20 -26.03 7.03
C VAL A 72 8.49 -27.12 6.23
N PHE A 73 7.78 -26.73 5.18
CA PHE A 73 7.08 -27.64 4.29
C PHE A 73 7.85 -27.77 2.99
N LEU A 74 7.97 -28.99 2.50
CA LEU A 74 8.62 -29.35 1.24
C LEU A 74 7.59 -30.05 0.35
N ILE A 75 7.38 -29.55 -0.87
CA ILE A 75 6.69 -30.28 -1.93
C ILE A 75 7.72 -30.70 -2.96
N VAL A 76 7.62 -31.94 -3.43
CA VAL A 76 8.55 -32.50 -4.40
C VAL A 76 7.81 -33.38 -5.38
N VAL A 77 8.26 -33.40 -6.63
CA VAL A 77 7.73 -34.34 -7.63
C VAL A 77 7.92 -35.77 -7.11
N LYS A 78 6.88 -36.58 -7.24
CA LYS A 78 6.83 -37.92 -6.67
C LYS A 78 8.02 -38.78 -7.06
N GLY A 79 8.60 -39.47 -6.09
CA GLY A 79 9.73 -40.38 -6.29
C GLY A 79 11.10 -39.73 -6.46
N VAL A 80 11.21 -38.40 -6.35
CA VAL A 80 12.52 -37.71 -6.38
C VAL A 80 13.28 -37.87 -5.06
N THR A 81 12.57 -37.95 -3.94
CA THR A 81 13.12 -38.24 -2.61
C THR A 81 12.09 -39.00 -1.78
N ASN A 82 12.46 -39.45 -0.59
CA ASN A 82 11.59 -40.19 0.31
C ASN A 82 11.86 -39.80 1.76
N LEU A 83 11.00 -40.27 2.68
CA LEU A 83 11.09 -39.95 4.10
C LEU A 83 12.43 -40.40 4.70
N ASP A 84 12.90 -41.60 4.37
CA ASP A 84 14.12 -42.18 4.93
C ASP A 84 15.35 -41.33 4.58
N TYR A 85 15.46 -40.88 3.33
CA TYR A 85 16.52 -39.97 2.89
C TYR A 85 16.48 -38.66 3.68
N LEU A 86 15.30 -38.05 3.82
CA LEU A 86 15.17 -36.76 4.53
C LEU A 86 15.45 -36.89 6.03
N GLN A 87 15.10 -38.01 6.64
CA GLN A 87 15.46 -38.32 8.04
C GLN A 87 16.97 -38.53 8.19
N GLY A 88 17.62 -39.16 7.20
CA GLY A 88 19.07 -39.33 7.14
C GLY A 88 19.89 -38.04 6.97
N LEU A 89 19.26 -36.89 6.68
CA LEU A 89 19.94 -35.59 6.66
C LEU A 89 20.27 -35.06 8.07
N GLU A 90 19.70 -35.68 9.12
CA GLU A 90 19.92 -35.36 10.53
C GLU A 90 19.86 -33.84 10.81
N ILE A 91 18.71 -33.23 10.52
CA ILE A 91 18.53 -31.80 10.72
C ILE A 91 18.25 -31.52 12.20
N ASP A 92 19.28 -31.07 12.93
CA ASP A 92 19.20 -30.72 14.35
C ASP A 92 17.97 -29.88 14.68
N ASP A 93 17.29 -30.20 15.79
CA ASP A 93 16.05 -29.57 16.27
C ASP A 93 14.78 -29.78 15.41
N TYR A 94 14.82 -30.55 14.32
CA TYR A 94 13.63 -30.81 13.48
C TYR A 94 13.29 -32.31 13.38
N GLN A 95 12.00 -32.61 13.47
CA GLN A 95 11.43 -33.92 13.13
C GLN A 95 10.81 -33.86 11.73
N VAL A 96 11.14 -34.85 10.89
CA VAL A 96 10.60 -34.95 9.52
C VAL A 96 9.51 -35.99 9.44
N SER A 97 8.39 -35.64 8.81
CA SER A 97 7.28 -36.55 8.52
C SER A 97 6.70 -36.32 7.13
N SER A 98 6.22 -37.38 6.48
CA SER A 98 5.34 -37.26 5.32
C SER A 98 3.97 -36.76 5.78
N ILE A 99 3.37 -35.83 5.03
CA ILE A 99 2.03 -35.30 5.32
C ILE A 99 1.11 -35.39 4.10
N ASP A 100 -0.20 -35.41 4.33
CA ASP A 100 -1.19 -35.35 3.27
C ASP A 100 -1.57 -33.90 2.93
N ILE A 101 -2.07 -33.68 1.71
CA ILE A 101 -2.58 -32.36 1.28
C ILE A 101 -3.68 -31.83 2.22
N ASN A 102 -4.49 -32.70 2.82
CA ASN A 102 -5.53 -32.28 3.78
C ASN A 102 -4.96 -31.71 5.07
N ASP A 103 -3.79 -32.17 5.51
CA ASP A 103 -3.10 -31.58 6.66
C ASP A 103 -2.48 -30.24 6.27
N LEU A 104 -1.91 -30.14 5.07
CA LEU A 104 -1.37 -28.88 4.55
C LEU A 104 -2.45 -27.79 4.40
N LYS A 105 -3.70 -28.14 4.05
CA LYS A 105 -4.84 -27.20 3.99
C LYS A 105 -5.13 -26.50 5.32
N LYS A 106 -4.86 -27.15 6.45
CA LYS A 106 -4.96 -26.53 7.80
C LYS A 106 -3.94 -25.41 7.97
N HIS A 107 -2.88 -25.42 7.17
CA HIS A 107 -1.85 -24.39 7.07
C HIS A 107 -1.98 -23.61 5.76
N ARG A 108 -3.14 -22.95 5.53
CA ARG A 108 -3.45 -22.17 4.31
C ARG A 108 -2.27 -21.38 3.77
N ALA A 109 -1.57 -20.67 4.65
CA ALA A 109 -0.51 -19.80 4.20
C ALA A 109 0.77 -20.54 3.77
N SER A 110 1.06 -21.70 4.37
CA SER A 110 2.08 -22.62 3.86
C SER A 110 1.64 -23.19 2.51
N LEU A 111 0.40 -23.67 2.40
CA LEU A 111 -0.13 -24.22 1.14
C LEU A 111 0.02 -23.24 -0.02
N VAL A 112 -0.47 -22.01 0.15
CA VAL A 112 -0.41 -20.98 -0.89
C VAL A 112 1.03 -20.67 -1.28
N ASN A 113 1.92 -20.41 -0.31
CA ASN A 113 3.32 -20.10 -0.61
C ASN A 113 4.05 -21.26 -1.28
N LEU A 114 3.78 -22.49 -0.86
CA LEU A 114 4.44 -23.68 -1.39
C LEU A 114 4.12 -23.87 -2.89
N PHE A 115 2.86 -23.71 -3.27
CA PHE A 115 2.45 -23.79 -4.68
C PHE A 115 2.89 -22.56 -5.48
N LEU A 116 2.87 -21.35 -4.91
CA LEU A 116 3.48 -20.18 -5.57
C LEU A 116 4.97 -20.42 -5.86
N ASN A 117 5.72 -20.99 -4.91
CA ASN A 117 7.13 -21.31 -5.08
C ASN A 117 7.35 -22.42 -6.13
N LEU A 118 6.43 -23.39 -6.22
CA LEU A 118 6.42 -24.42 -7.26
C LEU A 118 6.22 -23.80 -8.66
N TYR A 119 5.24 -22.90 -8.79
CA TYR A 119 5.00 -22.10 -10.01
C TYR A 119 6.23 -21.27 -10.40
N GLY A 120 6.77 -20.49 -9.46
CA GLY A 120 7.91 -19.61 -9.75
C GLY A 120 9.19 -20.37 -10.12
N SER A 121 9.32 -21.61 -9.68
CA SER A 121 10.41 -22.52 -10.06
C SER A 121 10.19 -23.26 -11.38
N LYS A 122 9.01 -23.09 -12.00
CA LYS A 122 8.55 -23.81 -13.20
C LYS A 122 8.64 -25.33 -13.04
N ILE A 123 8.38 -25.86 -11.84
CA ILE A 123 8.45 -27.29 -11.56
C ILE A 123 7.09 -27.92 -11.87
N LEU A 124 6.98 -28.54 -13.03
CA LEU A 124 5.80 -29.33 -13.42
C LEU A 124 6.21 -30.78 -13.74
N PRO A 125 5.42 -31.79 -13.34
CA PRO A 125 5.73 -33.21 -13.62
C PRO A 125 5.97 -33.52 -15.10
N GLN A 126 5.36 -32.74 -16.01
CA GLN A 126 5.43 -32.95 -17.46
C GLN A 126 6.49 -32.09 -18.18
N THR A 127 7.17 -31.19 -17.46
CA THR A 127 8.20 -30.35 -18.09
C THR A 127 9.50 -31.11 -18.31
N LYS A 128 9.89 -31.27 -19.59
CA LYS A 128 11.26 -31.64 -20.00
C LYS A 128 12.20 -30.42 -19.86
N ILE A 129 12.27 -29.80 -18.68
CA ILE A 129 13.31 -28.82 -18.41
C ILE A 129 14.50 -29.56 -17.82
N SER A 130 15.55 -29.63 -18.62
CA SER A 130 16.83 -30.22 -18.26
C SER A 130 17.56 -29.30 -17.27
N LYS A 131 17.93 -29.85 -16.11
CA LYS A 131 18.90 -29.34 -15.13
C LYS A 131 18.36 -28.30 -14.10
N SER A 132 18.06 -28.81 -12.90
CA SER A 132 18.35 -28.18 -11.58
C SER A 132 17.41 -27.16 -10.92
N THR A 133 16.22 -26.83 -11.42
CA THR A 133 15.39 -25.83 -10.72
C THR A 133 14.75 -26.36 -9.43
N SER A 134 14.94 -25.65 -8.32
CA SER A 134 14.29 -25.90 -7.02
C SER A 134 14.17 -24.61 -6.22
N SER A 135 13.00 -24.38 -5.60
CA SER A 135 12.83 -23.29 -4.63
C SER A 135 13.17 -23.80 -3.24
N ILE A 136 14.45 -23.88 -2.91
CA ILE A 136 14.89 -24.33 -1.58
C ILE A 136 14.91 -23.20 -0.53
N TYR A 137 14.59 -21.97 -0.93
CA TYR A 137 14.55 -20.82 -0.02
C TYR A 137 13.14 -20.27 0.21
N GLY A 138 12.18 -20.62 -0.65
CA GLY A 138 10.77 -20.43 -0.36
C GLY A 138 10.22 -19.01 -0.52
N GLU A 139 10.86 -18.18 -1.34
CA GLU A 139 10.37 -16.84 -1.70
C GLU A 139 10.24 -16.66 -3.21
N LEU A 140 9.08 -16.16 -3.66
CA LEU A 140 8.81 -15.84 -5.06
C LEU A 140 9.13 -14.37 -5.36
N PHE A 141 9.88 -14.14 -6.44
CA PHE A 141 10.22 -12.80 -6.89
C PHE A 141 9.85 -12.60 -8.36
N TYR A 142 8.99 -11.62 -8.61
CA TYR A 142 8.54 -11.29 -9.95
C TYR A 142 9.31 -10.09 -10.51
N PRO A 143 10.03 -10.23 -11.64
CA PRO A 143 10.70 -9.10 -12.28
C PRO A 143 9.69 -8.16 -12.90
N VAL A 144 9.86 -6.85 -12.68
CA VAL A 144 8.93 -5.84 -13.19
C VAL A 144 9.59 -5.01 -14.28
N GLY A 145 8.89 -4.87 -15.42
CA GLY A 145 9.42 -4.17 -16.59
C GLY A 145 10.62 -4.88 -17.21
N LYS A 146 11.42 -4.11 -17.96
CA LYS A 146 12.68 -4.61 -18.49
C LYS A 146 13.79 -4.35 -17.47
N ASN A 147 14.36 -5.40 -16.90
CA ASN A 147 15.58 -5.31 -16.08
C ASN A 147 16.80 -5.13 -17.00
N ASP A 148 16.82 -4.04 -17.78
CA ASP A 148 17.86 -3.77 -18.78
C ASP A 148 19.22 -3.42 -18.15
N ASP A 149 19.27 -3.15 -16.83
CA ASP A 149 20.51 -2.95 -16.10
C ASP A 149 21.16 -4.31 -15.76
N PRO A 150 22.30 -4.67 -16.37
CA PRO A 150 22.94 -5.96 -16.12
C PRO A 150 23.45 -6.13 -14.69
N TYR A 151 23.45 -5.06 -13.87
CA TYR A 151 23.97 -5.06 -12.51
C TYR A 151 22.92 -4.76 -11.45
N ASN A 152 21.68 -4.41 -11.81
CA ASN A 152 20.56 -4.25 -10.87
C ASN A 152 19.28 -4.90 -11.37
N ARG A 153 18.53 -5.46 -10.44
CA ARG A 153 17.18 -5.97 -10.69
C ARG A 153 16.20 -5.36 -9.71
N HIS A 154 15.07 -4.93 -10.23
CA HIS A 154 13.91 -4.53 -9.44
C HIS A 154 12.86 -5.62 -9.56
N VAL A 155 12.43 -6.13 -8.42
CA VAL A 155 11.49 -7.23 -8.35
C VAL A 155 10.43 -6.97 -7.29
N LEU A 156 9.27 -7.60 -7.48
CA LEU A 156 8.26 -7.72 -6.45
C LEU A 156 8.46 -9.04 -5.73
N SER A 157 8.66 -9.00 -4.42
CA SER A 157 8.61 -10.17 -3.55
C SER A 157 7.18 -10.44 -3.14
N LEU A 158 6.73 -11.68 -3.34
CA LEU A 158 5.39 -12.15 -3.04
C LEU A 158 5.44 -13.16 -1.90
N LYS A 159 4.62 -12.91 -0.86
CA LYS A 159 4.48 -13.81 0.27
C LYS A 159 3.08 -13.75 0.84
N TYR A 160 2.43 -14.90 0.91
CA TYR A 160 1.11 -15.04 1.52
C TYR A 160 1.22 -15.29 3.03
N TYR A 161 0.41 -14.60 3.81
CA TYR A 161 0.30 -14.85 5.25
C TYR A 161 -1.16 -14.76 5.71
N LYS A 162 -1.70 -13.54 5.71
CA LYS A 162 -3.15 -13.27 5.87
C LYS A 162 -3.77 -12.86 4.54
N GLY A 163 -3.05 -12.03 3.80
CA GLY A 163 -3.23 -11.82 2.37
C GLY A 163 -1.91 -12.03 1.63
N LEU A 164 -1.96 -12.00 0.30
CA LEU A 164 -0.81 -12.01 -0.59
C LEU A 164 -0.14 -10.63 -0.54
N ASN A 165 1.00 -10.54 0.15
CA ASN A 165 1.76 -9.30 0.29
C ASN A 165 2.71 -9.12 -0.89
N ILE A 166 2.76 -7.90 -1.43
CA ILE A 166 3.60 -7.54 -2.57
C ILE A 166 4.53 -6.39 -2.16
N SER A 167 5.81 -6.69 -2.00
CA SER A 167 6.83 -5.72 -1.58
C SER A 167 7.88 -5.50 -2.66
N VAL A 168 8.33 -4.26 -2.82
CA VAL A 168 9.41 -3.96 -3.78
C VAL A 168 10.73 -4.35 -3.13
N GLN A 169 11.52 -5.15 -3.84
CA GLN A 169 12.88 -5.49 -3.48
C GLN A 169 13.83 -5.17 -4.62
N SER A 170 15.11 -5.05 -4.30
CA SER A 170 16.14 -4.78 -5.28
C SER A 170 17.34 -5.66 -5.04
N PHE A 171 17.97 -6.07 -6.13
CA PHE A 171 19.16 -6.90 -6.12
C PHE A 171 20.24 -6.23 -6.95
N LYS A 172 21.50 -6.41 -6.56
CA LYS A 172 22.65 -5.92 -7.31
C LYS A 172 23.73 -6.98 -7.46
N LYS A 173 24.51 -6.91 -8.54
CA LYS A 173 25.76 -7.68 -8.68
C LYS A 173 26.88 -6.94 -7.93
N LYS A 174 27.57 -7.62 -7.01
CA LYS A 174 28.71 -7.07 -6.23
C LYS A 174 29.70 -8.16 -5.85
N ILE A 175 30.97 -7.79 -5.66
CA ILE A 175 32.08 -8.72 -5.40
C ILE A 175 32.40 -8.93 -3.89
N ASP A 176 31.79 -8.21 -2.93
CA ASP A 176 32.23 -8.27 -1.52
C ASP A 176 31.13 -8.47 -0.43
N ASN A 177 31.57 -8.94 0.75
CA ASN A 177 31.06 -10.05 1.59
C ASN A 177 30.14 -9.73 2.80
N HIS A 178 29.70 -10.81 3.47
CA HIS A 178 28.74 -10.98 4.59
C HIS A 178 27.24 -11.04 4.26
N LYS A 179 26.83 -10.79 3.01
CA LYS A 179 25.43 -10.93 2.60
C LYS A 179 25.17 -12.24 1.87
N VAL A 180 23.96 -12.76 2.05
CA VAL A 180 23.46 -13.95 1.33
C VAL A 180 23.53 -13.72 -0.18
N LYS A 181 24.08 -14.72 -0.89
CA LYS A 181 24.29 -14.70 -2.34
C LYS A 181 23.19 -15.49 -3.05
N TYR A 182 22.74 -14.99 -4.19
CA TYR A 182 21.68 -15.56 -4.99
C TYR A 182 22.15 -15.79 -6.43
N PHE A 183 21.98 -17.00 -6.95
CA PHE A 183 22.01 -17.30 -8.36
C PHE A 183 20.61 -17.12 -8.94
N TRP A 184 20.49 -16.45 -10.07
CA TRP A 184 19.20 -16.15 -10.67
C TRP A 184 19.25 -16.32 -12.18
N ASP A 185 18.80 -17.49 -12.63
CA ASP A 185 18.55 -17.77 -14.03
C ASP A 185 17.46 -16.81 -14.56
N ASN A 186 17.64 -16.26 -15.76
CA ASN A 186 16.69 -15.34 -16.37
C ASN A 186 15.30 -15.98 -16.56
N ASP A 187 15.24 -17.32 -16.62
CA ASP A 187 14.00 -18.05 -16.83
C ASP A 187 13.24 -18.40 -15.54
N SER A 188 13.80 -18.18 -14.34
CA SER A 188 13.15 -18.51 -13.05
C SER A 188 12.65 -17.27 -12.31
N LEU A 189 11.49 -17.36 -11.66
CA LEU A 189 10.99 -16.33 -10.73
C LEU A 189 11.46 -16.56 -9.29
N VAL A 190 12.21 -17.64 -9.04
CA VAL A 190 12.76 -17.94 -7.73
C VAL A 190 14.29 -18.01 -7.84
N PRO A 191 15.03 -17.11 -7.17
CA PRO A 191 16.47 -17.21 -7.11
C PRO A 191 16.89 -18.37 -6.20
N SER A 192 17.95 -19.07 -6.59
CA SER A 192 18.59 -20.09 -5.77
C SER A 192 19.65 -19.45 -4.88
N ARG A 193 19.65 -19.76 -3.58
CA ARG A 193 20.72 -19.32 -2.68
C ARG A 193 22.01 -20.11 -2.96
N ILE A 194 23.14 -19.41 -2.93
CA ILE A 194 24.47 -20.01 -3.09
C ILE A 194 25.03 -20.28 -1.70
N TYR A 195 25.22 -21.56 -1.36
CA TYR A 195 25.72 -21.99 -0.05
C TYR A 195 27.18 -22.45 -0.09
N ASN A 196 27.66 -22.96 -1.23
CA ASN A 196 29.04 -23.46 -1.38
C ASN A 196 29.91 -22.48 -2.18
N SER A 197 31.09 -22.17 -1.66
CA SER A 197 32.10 -21.28 -2.26
C SER A 197 32.87 -21.89 -3.45
N LYS A 198 32.52 -23.11 -3.87
CA LYS A 198 33.14 -23.80 -5.02
C LYS A 198 32.66 -23.28 -6.37
N ASP A 199 31.52 -22.58 -6.41
CA ASP A 199 31.05 -21.90 -7.61
C ASP A 199 31.82 -20.59 -7.79
N LYS A 200 32.98 -20.66 -8.47
CA LYS A 200 33.75 -19.52 -8.98
C LYS A 200 33.01 -18.81 -10.12
N ALA A 201 31.74 -18.44 -9.93
CA ALA A 201 31.03 -17.58 -10.86
C ALA A 201 31.08 -16.14 -10.34
N ASN A 202 31.74 -15.25 -11.09
CA ASN A 202 31.73 -13.80 -10.86
C ASN A 202 30.33 -13.15 -11.02
N ASP A 203 29.25 -13.95 -11.02
CA ASP A 203 27.90 -13.53 -11.42
C ASP A 203 26.82 -13.96 -10.41
N TYR A 204 26.82 -13.34 -9.24
CA TYR A 204 25.79 -13.53 -8.21
C TYR A 204 25.12 -12.21 -7.81
N TRP A 205 23.89 -12.34 -7.33
CA TRP A 205 23.05 -11.25 -6.86
C TRP A 205 23.06 -11.18 -5.33
N ILE A 206 23.05 -9.96 -4.79
CA ILE A 206 22.82 -9.70 -3.37
C ILE A 206 21.65 -8.74 -3.20
N GLN A 207 20.87 -8.92 -2.13
CA GLN A 207 19.76 -8.03 -1.83
C GLN A 207 20.26 -6.64 -1.40
N GLY A 208 19.72 -5.61 -2.05
CA GLY A 208 20.00 -4.19 -1.82
C GLY A 208 20.12 -3.39 -3.12
N GLY A 209 19.74 -2.10 -3.08
CA GLY A 209 19.88 -1.18 -4.20
C GLY A 209 21.31 -0.64 -4.41
N ARG A 210 21.54 0.01 -5.56
CA ARG A 210 22.76 0.79 -5.85
C ARG A 210 22.82 2.09 -5.04
N SER A 211 21.72 2.83 -4.95
CA SER A 211 21.60 4.09 -4.22
C SER A 211 20.78 3.94 -2.92
N SER A 212 20.74 4.99 -2.11
CA SER A 212 19.84 5.13 -0.95
C SER A 212 18.39 5.46 -1.33
N GLU A 213 18.11 5.69 -2.62
CA GLU A 213 16.77 6.00 -3.10
C GLU A 213 15.89 4.75 -3.05
N LYS A 214 14.66 4.93 -2.58
CA LYS A 214 13.68 3.84 -2.54
C LYS A 214 13.13 3.66 -3.94
N ASN A 215 13.36 2.49 -4.53
CA ASN A 215 12.70 2.10 -5.77
C ASN A 215 11.19 1.95 -5.50
N LEU A 216 10.38 2.70 -6.26
CA LEU A 216 8.93 2.67 -6.15
C LEU A 216 8.35 2.02 -7.40
N ILE A 217 7.50 1.02 -7.20
CA ILE A 217 6.64 0.46 -8.23
C ILE A 217 5.23 0.93 -7.90
N THR A 218 4.64 1.65 -8.85
CA THR A 218 3.27 2.17 -8.79
C THR A 218 2.29 1.03 -8.49
N PHE A 219 1.30 1.32 -7.64
CA PHE A 219 0.28 0.34 -7.28
C PHE A 219 -0.61 -0.03 -8.47
N LEU A 220 -1.13 0.98 -9.18
CA LEU A 220 -1.95 0.82 -10.39
C LEU A 220 -1.63 1.92 -11.42
N SER A 221 -1.45 1.55 -12.68
CA SER A 221 -1.38 2.49 -13.82
C SER A 221 -2.43 2.13 -14.88
N LEU A 222 -3.13 3.15 -15.36
CA LEU A 222 -4.15 3.08 -16.42
C LEU A 222 -3.70 3.79 -17.71
N ASN A 223 -2.44 4.24 -17.78
CA ASN A 223 -1.91 4.97 -18.93
C ASN A 223 -1.81 4.11 -20.19
N SER A 224 -1.39 2.85 -20.01
CA SER A 224 -1.27 1.88 -21.09
C SER A 224 -1.34 0.45 -20.52
N PHE A 225 -1.66 -0.52 -21.37
CA PHE A 225 -1.63 -1.93 -20.98
C PHE A 225 -0.23 -2.36 -20.49
N LYS A 226 0.83 -1.85 -21.13
CA LYS A 226 2.21 -2.11 -20.72
C LYS A 226 2.50 -1.60 -19.31
N GLU A 227 2.11 -0.36 -19.00
CA GLU A 227 2.30 0.19 -17.65
C GLU A 227 1.44 -0.50 -16.60
N TYR A 228 0.22 -0.92 -16.96
CA TYR A 228 -0.62 -1.74 -16.09
C TYR A 228 0.07 -3.05 -15.75
N LYS A 229 0.56 -3.82 -16.74
CA LYS A 229 1.30 -5.08 -16.48
C LYS A 229 2.55 -4.89 -15.62
N ASN A 230 3.12 -3.68 -15.59
CA ASN A 230 4.27 -3.33 -14.75
C ASN A 230 3.87 -2.73 -13.38
N SER A 231 2.57 -2.52 -13.11
CA SER A 231 2.07 -2.08 -11.81
C SER A 231 1.87 -3.27 -10.86
N LYS A 232 1.79 -3.02 -9.55
CA LYS A 232 1.55 -4.10 -8.57
C LYS A 232 0.27 -4.88 -8.84
N ILE A 233 -0.81 -4.18 -9.21
CA ILE A 233 -2.10 -4.80 -9.53
C ILE A 233 -2.02 -5.64 -10.81
N GLY A 234 -1.38 -5.13 -11.87
CA GLY A 234 -1.23 -5.92 -13.10
C GLY A 234 -0.32 -7.12 -12.94
N VAL A 235 0.73 -7.02 -12.11
CA VAL A 235 1.56 -8.19 -11.74
C VAL A 235 0.77 -9.20 -10.92
N LEU A 236 -0.02 -8.75 -9.93
CA LEU A 236 -0.87 -9.63 -9.14
C LEU A 236 -1.84 -10.41 -10.04
N TYR A 237 -2.54 -9.73 -10.95
CA TYR A 237 -3.43 -10.36 -11.92
C TYR A 237 -2.68 -11.37 -12.79
N THR A 238 -1.55 -10.96 -13.38
CA THR A 238 -0.73 -11.83 -14.25
C THR A 238 -0.28 -13.09 -13.51
N ILE A 239 0.17 -12.97 -12.26
CA ILE A 239 0.61 -14.13 -11.47
C ILE A 239 -0.54 -15.08 -11.19
N ILE A 240 -1.72 -14.60 -10.82
CA ILE A 240 -2.87 -15.47 -10.52
C ILE A 240 -3.35 -16.18 -11.80
N ASP A 241 -3.44 -15.44 -12.91
CA ASP A 241 -3.89 -15.95 -14.21
C ASP A 241 -2.92 -17.02 -14.74
N ASP A 242 -1.63 -16.68 -14.85
CA ASP A 242 -0.58 -17.60 -15.31
C ASP A 242 -0.42 -18.82 -14.37
N PHE A 243 -0.60 -18.63 -13.06
CA PHE A 243 -0.58 -19.71 -12.08
C PHE A 243 -1.72 -20.70 -12.33
N ASN A 244 -2.95 -20.20 -12.50
CA ASN A 244 -4.12 -21.06 -12.74
C ASN A 244 -4.01 -21.78 -14.09
N GLU A 245 -3.48 -21.13 -15.12
CA GLU A 245 -3.19 -21.78 -16.41
C GLU A 245 -2.17 -22.92 -16.24
N SER A 246 -1.12 -22.71 -15.44
CA SER A 246 -0.03 -23.68 -15.28
C SER A 246 -0.31 -24.81 -14.29
N LEU A 247 -0.99 -24.51 -13.18
CA LEU A 247 -1.17 -25.39 -12.02
C LEU A 247 -2.64 -25.69 -11.69
N GLY A 248 -3.62 -25.12 -12.40
CA GLY A 248 -5.06 -25.27 -12.11
C GLY A 248 -5.53 -26.72 -11.97
N LYS A 249 -4.97 -27.64 -12.78
CA LYS A 249 -5.22 -29.09 -12.66
C LYS A 249 -4.84 -29.72 -11.31
N TYR A 250 -4.07 -29.02 -10.48
CA TYR A 250 -3.71 -29.39 -9.11
C TYR A 250 -4.40 -28.46 -8.11
N ILE A 251 -4.30 -27.15 -8.35
CA ILE A 251 -4.84 -26.14 -7.47
C ILE A 251 -5.13 -24.86 -8.24
N GLU A 252 -6.28 -24.27 -7.97
CA GLU A 252 -6.70 -22.98 -8.51
C GLU A 252 -6.71 -21.94 -7.39
N PHE A 253 -6.27 -20.72 -7.69
CA PHE A 253 -6.29 -19.57 -6.79
C PHE A 253 -7.28 -18.52 -7.30
N HIS A 254 -8.09 -18.02 -6.39
CA HIS A 254 -9.02 -16.91 -6.60
C HIS A 254 -8.78 -15.85 -5.54
N LEU A 255 -9.07 -14.58 -5.82
CA LEU A 255 -9.14 -13.59 -4.74
C LEU A 255 -10.51 -13.66 -4.09
N TYR A 256 -10.54 -13.50 -2.77
CA TYR A 256 -11.82 -13.40 -2.07
C TYR A 256 -12.58 -12.15 -2.47
N GLU A 257 -13.88 -12.35 -2.58
CA GLU A 257 -14.86 -11.34 -2.92
C GLU A 257 -15.72 -10.99 -1.69
N MET A 258 -15.84 -9.70 -1.42
CA MET A 258 -16.62 -9.15 -0.32
C MET A 258 -18.01 -8.75 -0.81
N SER A 259 -19.04 -9.18 -0.09
CA SER A 259 -20.40 -8.68 -0.30
C SER A 259 -20.48 -7.20 0.06
N LYS A 260 -21.24 -6.45 -0.75
CA LYS A 260 -21.60 -5.05 -0.47
C LYS A 260 -22.61 -4.91 0.65
N ASP A 261 -23.40 -5.93 0.95
CA ASP A 261 -24.49 -5.85 1.94
C ASP A 261 -23.96 -5.61 3.37
N GLU A 262 -22.66 -5.80 3.59
CA GLU A 262 -21.99 -5.58 4.87
C GLU A 262 -21.09 -4.33 4.86
N GLU A 263 -21.18 -3.49 3.83
CA GLU A 263 -20.35 -2.31 3.62
C GLU A 263 -21.10 -0.99 3.89
N VAL A 264 -20.45 -0.08 4.62
CA VAL A 264 -20.90 1.32 4.74
C VAL A 264 -19.82 2.25 4.18
N VAL A 265 -20.22 3.14 3.28
CA VAL A 265 -19.29 4.05 2.57
C VAL A 265 -19.52 5.50 3.00
N TYR A 266 -18.45 6.17 3.43
CA TYR A 266 -18.46 7.58 3.79
C TYR A 266 -17.60 8.38 2.81
N GLN A 267 -18.21 9.35 2.15
CA GLN A 267 -17.49 10.31 1.31
C GLN A 267 -16.71 11.31 2.16
N LEU A 268 -15.60 11.82 1.64
CA LEU A 268 -14.86 12.89 2.33
C LEU A 268 -15.65 14.20 2.23
N SER A 269 -15.85 14.83 3.38
CA SER A 269 -16.34 16.20 3.49
C SER A 269 -15.23 17.23 3.26
N SER A 270 -13.98 16.84 3.53
CA SER A 270 -12.82 17.70 3.50
C SER A 270 -12.37 18.01 2.08
N ASN A 271 -11.96 19.26 1.82
CA ASN A 271 -11.41 19.66 0.53
C ASN A 271 -10.39 20.79 0.66
N LYS A 272 -9.52 20.87 -0.35
CA LYS A 272 -8.42 21.83 -0.44
C LYS A 272 -8.82 23.30 -0.28
N GLN A 273 -10.02 23.67 -0.72
CA GLN A 273 -10.53 25.04 -0.66
C GLN A 273 -10.92 25.40 0.78
N LEU A 274 -11.71 24.54 1.44
CA LEU A 274 -12.10 24.71 2.84
C LEU A 274 -10.88 24.74 3.78
N PHE A 275 -9.87 23.91 3.49
CA PHE A 275 -8.58 23.97 4.18
C PHE A 275 -7.92 25.35 4.05
N LEU A 276 -7.83 25.86 2.82
CA LEU A 276 -7.17 27.14 2.55
C LEU A 276 -7.92 28.30 3.25
N GLU A 277 -9.24 28.31 3.20
CA GLU A 277 -10.07 29.30 3.91
C GLU A 277 -9.81 29.27 5.42
N SER A 278 -9.75 28.07 6.01
CA SER A 278 -9.42 27.89 7.43
C SER A 278 -8.00 28.36 7.75
N ALA A 279 -7.04 28.08 6.88
CA ALA A 279 -5.66 28.52 7.04
C ALA A 279 -5.53 30.05 6.95
N ILE A 280 -6.21 30.68 6.00
CA ILE A 280 -6.25 32.15 5.86
C ILE A 280 -6.77 32.77 7.16
N LYS A 281 -7.91 32.28 7.68
CA LYS A 281 -8.48 32.75 8.95
C LYS A 281 -7.53 32.51 10.12
N TYR A 282 -6.86 31.37 10.17
CA TYR A 282 -5.93 31.03 11.25
C TYR A 282 -4.68 31.90 11.27
N PHE A 283 -4.14 32.26 10.09
CA PHE A 283 -2.88 33.01 9.96
C PHE A 283 -3.08 34.51 9.85
N SER A 284 -4.29 35.00 9.64
CA SER A 284 -4.56 36.44 9.61
C SER A 284 -4.09 37.13 10.89
N GLY A 285 -3.35 38.23 10.74
CA GLY A 285 -2.77 38.99 11.85
C GLY A 285 -1.54 38.35 12.53
N LYS A 286 -1.06 37.19 12.04
CA LYS A 286 0.13 36.52 12.60
C LYS A 286 1.43 36.94 11.90
N LYS A 287 2.55 36.55 12.48
CA LYS A 287 3.89 36.71 11.91
C LYS A 287 4.55 35.36 11.66
N ILE A 288 5.17 35.19 10.49
CA ILE A 288 5.96 34.02 10.12
C ILE A 288 7.37 34.48 9.74
N ASN A 289 8.38 33.91 10.39
CA ASN A 289 9.78 34.20 10.08
C ASN A 289 10.34 33.12 9.15
N VAL A 290 10.98 33.50 8.05
CA VAL A 290 11.61 32.56 7.11
C VAL A 290 13.11 32.63 7.24
N VAL A 291 13.77 31.51 7.54
CA VAL A 291 15.22 31.40 7.72
C VAL A 291 15.80 30.45 6.68
N ASP A 292 16.75 30.93 5.89
CA ASP A 292 17.46 30.12 4.90
C ASP A 292 18.85 29.76 5.39
N TYR A 293 19.06 28.49 5.79
CA TYR A 293 20.37 27.98 6.20
C TYR A 293 21.18 27.42 5.02
N ILE A 294 20.59 27.31 3.83
CA ILE A 294 21.29 26.86 2.62
C ILE A 294 21.93 28.07 1.94
N ASN A 295 21.13 29.13 1.74
CA ASN A 295 21.54 30.39 1.12
C ASN A 295 22.22 30.22 -0.25
N GLU A 296 21.68 29.32 -1.07
CA GLU A 296 22.07 29.07 -2.46
C GLU A 296 20.97 29.63 -3.40
N ASP A 297 21.28 29.90 -4.67
CA ASP A 297 20.35 30.55 -5.61
C ASP A 297 18.94 29.93 -5.63
N LYS A 298 18.87 28.58 -5.63
CA LYS A 298 17.60 27.84 -5.63
C LYS A 298 16.80 28.07 -4.34
N SER A 299 17.46 28.08 -3.18
CA SER A 299 16.80 28.30 -1.89
C SER A 299 16.35 29.76 -1.73
N VAL A 300 17.16 30.71 -2.19
CA VAL A 300 16.82 32.14 -2.18
C VAL A 300 15.57 32.41 -3.02
N GLN A 301 15.53 31.92 -4.27
CA GLN A 301 14.36 32.06 -5.14
C GLN A 301 13.10 31.41 -4.55
N PHE A 302 13.27 30.27 -3.88
CA PHE A 302 12.17 29.60 -3.20
C PHE A 302 11.62 30.43 -2.04
N VAL A 303 12.49 30.99 -1.21
CA VAL A 303 12.12 31.86 -0.07
C VAL A 303 11.37 33.09 -0.54
N GLU A 304 11.88 33.78 -1.57
CA GLU A 304 11.22 34.96 -2.15
C GLU A 304 9.80 34.64 -2.64
N LYS A 305 9.62 33.52 -3.35
CA LYS A 305 8.31 33.08 -3.81
C LYS A 305 7.36 32.74 -2.67
N ILE A 306 7.81 32.03 -1.63
CA ILE A 306 6.96 31.72 -0.47
C ILE A 306 6.52 33.00 0.23
N ILE A 307 7.45 33.93 0.49
CA ILE A 307 7.14 35.20 1.15
C ILE A 307 6.09 35.97 0.34
N LEU A 308 6.30 36.09 -0.97
CA LEU A 308 5.37 36.80 -1.86
C LEU A 308 3.98 36.16 -1.83
N MET A 309 3.89 34.84 -2.05
CA MET A 309 2.61 34.12 -2.12
C MET A 309 1.82 34.18 -0.81
N LEU A 310 2.49 33.96 0.33
CA LEU A 310 1.82 33.97 1.63
C LEU A 310 1.29 35.35 1.99
N ASN A 311 2.08 36.41 1.76
CA ASN A 311 1.65 37.79 2.05
C ASN A 311 0.55 38.27 1.09
N GLN A 312 0.50 37.78 -0.15
CA GLN A 312 -0.51 38.18 -1.14
C GLN A 312 -1.88 37.56 -0.89
N GLU A 313 -1.94 36.31 -0.46
CA GLU A 313 -3.20 35.56 -0.32
C GLU A 313 -3.73 35.47 1.10
N ILE A 314 -2.95 35.81 2.13
CA ILE A 314 -3.38 35.79 3.54
C ILE A 314 -3.40 37.22 4.08
N GLU A 315 -4.61 37.73 4.31
CA GLU A 315 -4.84 39.09 4.79
C GLU A 315 -4.16 39.35 6.15
N ASN A 316 -3.44 40.46 6.26
CA ASN A 316 -2.74 40.91 7.48
C ASN A 316 -1.69 39.92 8.03
N LEU A 317 -1.17 39.01 7.20
CA LEU A 317 -0.04 38.16 7.54
C LEU A 317 1.28 38.92 7.33
N ASP A 318 2.20 38.86 8.30
CA ASP A 318 3.57 39.38 8.17
C ASP A 318 4.55 38.22 7.99
N VAL A 319 4.84 37.85 6.74
CA VAL A 319 5.91 36.90 6.41
C VAL A 319 7.18 37.67 6.05
N THR A 320 8.23 37.49 6.85
CA THR A 320 9.52 38.19 6.67
C THR A 320 10.72 37.27 6.76
N ARG A 321 11.77 37.59 6.01
CA ARG A 321 13.07 36.90 6.10
C ARG A 321 13.75 37.25 7.42
N SER A 322 14.38 36.27 8.03
CA SER A 322 15.16 36.39 9.27
C SER A 322 16.50 35.68 9.13
N ASN A 323 17.51 36.17 9.84
CA ASN A 323 18.84 35.55 9.90
C ASN A 323 18.89 34.35 10.87
N LYS A 324 17.96 34.27 11.82
CA LYS A 324 17.84 33.18 12.78
C LYS A 324 16.38 32.92 13.15
N LEU A 325 16.13 31.76 13.74
CA LEU A 325 14.82 31.42 14.29
C LEU A 325 14.42 32.40 15.40
N LYS A 326 13.13 32.72 15.47
CA LYS A 326 12.56 33.63 16.48
C LYS A 326 11.45 32.94 17.28
N LYS A 327 11.10 33.51 18.43
CA LYS A 327 9.89 33.14 19.16
C LYS A 327 8.67 33.29 18.25
N GLY A 328 7.76 32.31 18.29
CA GLY A 328 6.60 32.21 17.41
C GLY A 328 6.83 31.26 16.24
N ILE A 329 6.24 31.60 15.08
CA ILE A 329 6.13 30.72 13.92
C ILE A 329 7.30 30.97 12.96
N ASN A 330 7.93 29.88 12.51
CA ASN A 330 9.09 29.91 11.62
C ASN A 330 8.99 28.86 10.51
N ILE A 331 9.47 29.23 9.32
CA ILE A 331 9.79 28.32 8.22
C ILE A 331 11.31 28.30 8.08
N SER A 332 11.90 27.12 7.97
CA SER A 332 13.34 26.98 7.82
C SER A 332 13.69 26.17 6.58
N ILE A 333 14.60 26.70 5.76
CA ILE A 333 15.18 25.99 4.62
C ILE A 333 16.51 25.38 5.06
N THR A 334 16.66 24.06 4.92
CA THR A 334 17.71 23.27 5.58
C THR A 334 18.20 22.14 4.69
N LYS A 335 19.39 21.59 4.97
CA LYS A 335 19.84 20.33 4.36
C LYS A 335 19.20 19.12 5.06
N ASP A 336 19.38 17.92 4.52
CA ASP A 336 18.91 16.68 5.18
C ASP A 336 19.49 16.55 6.61
N PRO A 337 18.76 15.99 7.59
CA PRO A 337 19.27 15.83 8.96
C PRO A 337 20.67 15.18 9.06
N LYS A 338 21.04 14.29 8.13
CA LYS A 338 22.37 13.67 8.10
C LYS A 338 23.51 14.65 7.82
N TYR A 339 23.24 15.78 7.18
CA TYR A 339 24.25 16.82 6.96
C TYR A 339 24.77 17.42 8.28
N TYR A 340 23.90 17.46 9.30
CA TYR A 340 24.21 18.05 10.61
C TYR A 340 24.73 17.02 11.62
N SER A 341 24.67 15.71 11.32
CA SER A 341 25.24 14.68 12.18
C SER A 341 26.76 14.59 12.01
N GLY A 342 27.52 15.13 12.97
CA GLY A 342 28.98 15.03 13.02
C GLY A 342 29.76 16.33 12.72
N ASN A 343 29.06 17.44 12.46
CA ASN A 343 29.65 18.76 12.27
C ASN A 343 29.38 19.65 13.50
N ASP A 344 30.32 20.49 13.92
CA ASP A 344 30.17 21.51 14.98
C ASP A 344 29.25 22.69 14.56
N LYS A 345 28.37 22.49 13.59
CA LYS A 345 27.45 23.51 13.08
C LYS A 345 26.15 23.50 13.86
N ASP A 346 25.54 24.68 14.01
CA ASP A 346 24.18 24.80 14.52
C ASP A 346 23.22 23.95 13.68
N ASP A 347 22.54 23.01 14.33
CA ASP A 347 21.58 22.10 13.70
C ASP A 347 20.16 22.70 13.83
N PRO A 348 19.56 23.21 12.75
CA PRO A 348 18.22 23.82 12.79
C PRO A 348 17.12 22.85 13.24
N TYR A 349 17.35 21.53 13.13
CA TYR A 349 16.43 20.53 13.63
C TYR A 349 16.41 20.50 15.17
N LYS A 350 17.45 21.01 15.87
CA LYS A 350 17.55 21.04 17.34
C LYS A 350 16.90 22.25 18.00
N SER A 351 16.52 23.27 17.25
CA SER A 351 16.06 24.56 17.79
C SER A 351 14.56 24.66 18.06
N PHE A 352 13.82 23.55 17.94
CA PHE A 352 12.37 23.53 18.12
C PHE A 352 11.99 23.47 19.61
N SER A 353 11.03 24.30 20.04
CA SER A 353 10.48 24.31 21.41
C SER A 353 8.99 24.71 21.41
N LYS A 354 8.33 24.69 22.59
CA LYS A 354 6.96 25.23 22.71
C LYS A 354 6.85 26.70 22.31
N GLU A 355 7.95 27.46 22.41
CA GLU A 355 7.99 28.88 22.06
C GLU A 355 8.49 29.15 20.64
N ILE A 356 9.18 28.19 20.02
CA ILE A 356 9.79 28.31 18.69
C ILE A 356 9.21 27.19 17.81
N ILE A 357 8.16 27.53 17.08
CA ILE A 357 7.45 26.63 16.18
C ILE A 357 8.16 26.67 14.82
N VAL A 358 8.66 25.53 14.36
CA VAL A 358 9.44 25.45 13.10
C VAL A 358 8.92 24.36 12.17
N GLN A 359 8.71 24.73 10.91
CA GLN A 359 8.60 23.79 9.79
C GLN A 359 9.88 23.82 8.94
N ASN A 360 10.61 22.70 8.92
CA ASN A 360 11.80 22.54 8.08
C ASN A 360 11.41 22.07 6.67
N ILE A 361 12.04 22.64 5.66
CA ILE A 361 11.95 22.29 4.25
C ILE A 361 13.36 21.92 3.80
N THR A 362 13.51 20.72 3.24
CA THR A 362 14.80 20.22 2.76
C THR A 362 15.09 20.70 1.34
N GLU A 363 16.37 20.71 0.96
CA GLU A 363 16.84 21.13 -0.38
C GLU A 363 16.18 20.38 -1.56
N ASP A 364 15.80 19.12 -1.33
CA ASP A 364 15.06 18.29 -2.29
C ASP A 364 13.62 18.78 -2.56
N ASN A 365 13.08 19.63 -1.69
CA ASN A 365 11.68 20.08 -1.73
C ASN A 365 11.55 21.57 -2.11
N LEU A 366 12.51 22.14 -2.83
CA LEU A 366 12.51 23.57 -3.18
C LEU A 366 11.75 23.91 -4.48
N GLU A 367 10.74 23.13 -4.84
CA GLU A 367 9.96 23.33 -6.08
C GLU A 367 8.58 23.94 -5.80
N ILE A 368 8.33 25.12 -6.38
CA ILE A 368 7.04 25.80 -6.41
C ILE A 368 6.58 25.84 -7.86
N LYS A 369 5.31 25.53 -8.11
CA LYS A 369 4.75 25.58 -9.46
C LYS A 369 4.74 27.03 -9.94
N LYS A 370 4.85 27.24 -11.25
CA LYS A 370 4.80 28.59 -11.85
C LYS A 370 3.46 29.32 -11.63
N GLU A 371 2.44 28.61 -11.14
CA GLU A 371 1.10 29.12 -10.91
C GLU A 371 1.07 30.02 -9.66
N SER A 372 0.39 31.16 -9.75
CA SER A 372 0.44 32.23 -8.76
C SER A 372 -0.38 32.02 -7.48
N SER A 373 -1.20 30.96 -7.37
CA SER A 373 -2.09 30.78 -6.21
C SER A 373 -1.67 29.68 -5.22
N LEU A 374 -1.90 29.87 -3.92
CA LEU A 374 -1.62 28.92 -2.84
C LEU A 374 -2.37 27.61 -3.07
N ILE A 375 -3.63 27.68 -3.50
CA ILE A 375 -4.43 26.49 -3.77
C ILE A 375 -3.84 25.60 -4.89
N LYS A 376 -2.96 26.11 -5.75
CA LYS A 376 -2.31 25.29 -6.78
C LYS A 376 -0.96 24.72 -6.35
N ASN A 377 -0.41 25.19 -5.23
CA ASN A 377 0.92 24.84 -4.73
C ASN A 377 0.85 23.91 -3.51
N PRO A 378 1.03 22.57 -3.69
CA PRO A 378 0.87 21.60 -2.60
C PRO A 378 1.86 21.81 -1.46
N ILE A 379 3.07 22.29 -1.75
CA ILE A 379 4.10 22.55 -0.75
C ILE A 379 3.67 23.67 0.21
N CYS A 380 3.12 24.78 -0.31
CA CYS A 380 2.66 25.90 0.52
C CYS A 380 1.55 25.45 1.47
N LEU A 381 0.58 24.69 0.96
CA LEU A 381 -0.49 24.15 1.80
C LEU A 381 0.02 23.16 2.85
N LYS A 382 1.03 22.35 2.49
CA LYS A 382 1.68 21.43 3.43
C LYS A 382 2.42 22.19 4.53
N ILE A 383 3.07 23.31 4.20
CA ILE A 383 3.74 24.17 5.19
C ILE A 383 2.71 24.75 6.16
N LEU A 384 1.65 25.38 5.66
CA LEU A 384 0.57 25.95 6.50
C LEU A 384 -0.02 24.88 7.41
N GLN A 385 -0.30 23.70 6.85
CA GLN A 385 -0.82 22.54 7.57
C GLN A 385 0.07 22.15 8.76
N GLU A 386 1.37 21.95 8.54
CA GLU A 386 2.30 21.53 9.59
C GLU A 386 2.52 22.62 10.64
N LEU A 387 2.54 23.90 10.24
CA LEU A 387 2.65 25.02 11.17
C LEU A 387 1.43 25.13 12.10
N MET A 388 0.21 24.96 11.58
CA MET A 388 -1.02 24.98 12.39
C MET A 388 -1.01 23.89 13.47
N VAL A 389 -0.61 22.67 13.11
CA VAL A 389 -0.54 21.54 14.04
C VAL A 389 0.51 21.80 15.12
N LYS A 390 1.72 22.22 14.73
CA LYS A 390 2.80 22.45 15.69
C LYS A 390 2.53 23.63 16.62
N ASP A 391 1.93 24.71 16.12
CA ASP A 391 1.51 25.86 16.94
C ASP A 391 0.42 25.45 17.94
N SER A 392 -0.55 24.62 17.52
CA SER A 392 -1.59 24.08 18.41
C SER A 392 -0.99 23.23 19.54
N ILE A 393 0.01 22.39 19.23
CA ILE A 393 0.71 21.58 20.25
C ILE A 393 1.54 22.48 21.18
N GLY A 394 2.24 23.49 20.64
CA GLY A 394 3.00 24.45 21.45
C GLY A 394 2.14 25.18 22.47
N LYS A 395 0.91 25.54 22.08
CA LYS A 395 -0.11 26.19 22.91
C LYS A 395 -0.92 25.24 23.79
N ASN A 396 -0.76 23.93 23.62
CA ASN A 396 -1.65 22.91 24.20
C ASN A 396 -3.15 23.20 23.92
N LYS A 397 -3.47 23.74 22.74
CA LYS A 397 -4.84 24.14 22.39
C LYS A 397 -5.09 24.06 20.90
N ILE A 398 -6.22 23.47 20.52
CA ILE A 398 -6.77 23.50 19.17
C ILE A 398 -7.68 24.72 19.02
N GLU A 399 -7.50 25.44 17.92
CA GLU A 399 -8.42 26.51 17.52
C GLU A 399 -9.61 25.94 16.73
N PHE A 400 -10.83 26.34 17.08
CA PHE A 400 -12.02 25.86 16.37
C PHE A 400 -12.19 26.43 14.96
N THR A 401 -11.39 27.44 14.63
CA THR A 401 -11.27 27.95 13.25
C THR A 401 -10.67 26.92 12.31
N PHE A 402 -10.00 25.88 12.82
CA PHE A 402 -9.41 24.82 12.00
C PHE A 402 -9.96 23.41 12.30
N ILE A 403 -10.43 23.13 13.53
CA ILE A 403 -11.19 21.90 13.84
C ILE A 403 -12.57 22.29 14.34
N PRO A 404 -13.65 21.95 13.62
CA PRO A 404 -14.99 22.16 14.14
C PRO A 404 -15.17 21.45 15.49
N LYS A 405 -15.84 22.12 16.43
CA LYS A 405 -16.00 21.64 17.81
C LYS A 405 -16.64 20.24 17.85
N GLU A 406 -17.56 19.97 16.94
CA GLU A 406 -18.24 18.68 16.77
C GLU A 406 -17.30 17.51 16.43
N LYS A 407 -16.13 17.76 15.82
CA LYS A 407 -15.13 16.73 15.52
C LYS A 407 -14.22 16.42 16.71
N ILE A 408 -14.26 17.22 17.78
CA ILE A 408 -13.44 17.01 18.97
C ILE A 408 -14.18 16.08 19.91
N ASN A 409 -13.62 14.87 20.06
CA ASN A 409 -14.15 13.91 21.01
C ASN A 409 -13.41 14.01 22.35
N THR A 410 -14.11 14.52 23.35
CA THR A 410 -13.59 14.73 24.72
C THR A 410 -13.68 13.49 25.59
N LYS A 411 -14.48 12.49 25.18
CA LYS A 411 -14.67 11.24 25.93
C LYS A 411 -13.47 10.31 25.82
N TYR A 412 -12.69 10.42 24.75
CA TYR A 412 -11.61 9.48 24.45
C TYR A 412 -10.23 10.04 24.79
N LYS A 413 -9.40 9.15 25.36
CA LYS A 413 -7.95 9.32 25.43
C LYS A 413 -7.30 8.55 24.29
N PHE A 414 -6.29 9.13 23.64
CA PHE A 414 -5.60 8.54 22.49
C PHE A 414 -4.16 8.19 22.83
N VAL A 415 -3.78 6.94 22.62
CA VAL A 415 -2.45 6.42 22.93
C VAL A 415 -1.75 5.97 21.65
N THR A 416 -0.48 6.38 21.54
CA THR A 416 0.43 5.99 20.45
C THR A 416 1.77 5.57 21.02
N PHE A 417 2.42 4.62 20.34
CA PHE A 417 3.73 4.10 20.75
C PHE A 417 4.83 4.60 19.81
N HIS A 418 5.97 4.97 20.39
CA HIS A 418 7.13 5.48 19.66
C HIS A 418 8.38 4.77 20.14
N ARG A 419 9.29 4.49 19.20
CA ARG A 419 10.59 3.90 19.49
C ARG A 419 11.68 4.88 19.07
N TYR A 420 12.63 5.15 19.96
CA TYR A 420 13.73 6.06 19.70
C TYR A 420 15.08 5.39 19.97
N TYR A 421 16.05 5.62 19.09
CA TYR A 421 17.39 5.05 19.18
C TYR A 421 18.31 5.99 19.97
N TYR A 422 18.82 5.49 21.08
CA TYR A 422 19.76 6.14 21.97
C TYR A 422 21.15 5.54 21.83
N GLY A 423 21.85 5.84 20.73
CA GLY A 423 23.27 5.51 20.52
C GLY A 423 23.62 4.02 20.41
N LYS A 424 23.24 3.20 21.39
CA LYS A 424 23.40 1.74 21.48
C LYS A 424 22.09 0.98 21.76
N PHE A 425 21.05 1.62 22.31
CA PHE A 425 19.81 0.95 22.72
C PHE A 425 18.57 1.65 22.17
N TYR A 426 17.48 0.90 21.99
CA TYR A 426 16.17 1.47 21.72
C TYR A 426 15.42 1.68 23.02
N LYS A 427 14.73 2.82 23.16
CA LYS A 427 13.77 3.09 24.23
C LYS A 427 12.38 3.24 23.63
N ASP A 428 11.38 2.68 24.31
CA ASP A 428 9.98 2.77 23.92
C ASP A 428 9.25 3.83 24.76
N TYR A 429 8.35 4.55 24.11
CA TYR A 429 7.56 5.64 24.69
C TYR A 429 6.10 5.48 24.33
N ALA A 430 5.21 5.79 25.27
CA ALA A 430 3.79 5.93 25.03
C ALA A 430 3.41 7.41 25.19
N VAL A 431 2.74 7.96 24.19
CA VAL A 431 2.17 9.31 24.26
C VAL A 431 0.65 9.16 24.33
N THR A 432 0.08 9.72 25.39
CA THR A 432 -1.37 9.82 25.60
C THR A 432 -1.81 11.26 25.37
N SER A 433 -2.93 11.47 24.70
CA SER A 433 -3.59 12.79 24.63
C SER A 433 -5.07 12.73 24.95
N GLN A 434 -5.60 13.84 25.47
CA GLN A 434 -7.01 14.07 25.72
C GLN A 434 -7.38 15.52 25.41
N PHE A 435 -8.61 15.73 24.92
CA PHE A 435 -9.17 17.06 24.64
C PHE A 435 -10.29 17.39 25.62
N ASP A 436 -10.44 18.67 25.93
CA ASP A 436 -11.64 19.18 26.62
C ASP A 436 -12.59 19.90 25.66
N ASN A 437 -13.72 20.38 26.19
CA ASN A 437 -14.77 21.05 25.43
C ASN A 437 -14.36 22.42 24.87
N ASP A 438 -13.22 22.96 25.30
CA ASP A 438 -12.68 24.27 24.90
C ASP A 438 -11.46 24.11 23.97
N GLY A 439 -11.15 22.87 23.57
CA GLY A 439 -10.08 22.54 22.65
C GLY A 439 -8.70 22.48 23.31
N ASN A 440 -8.60 22.57 24.64
CA ASN A 440 -7.33 22.37 25.31
C ASN A 440 -6.90 20.90 25.20
N ILE A 441 -5.59 20.69 25.13
CA ILE A 441 -4.97 19.39 24.90
C ILE A 441 -4.03 19.08 26.05
N ILE A 442 -4.24 17.94 26.69
CA ILE A 442 -3.33 17.39 27.69
C ILE A 442 -2.52 16.29 27.03
N PHE A 443 -1.20 16.31 27.23
CA PHE A 443 -0.29 15.27 26.77
C PHE A 443 0.44 14.65 27.95
N ASP A 444 0.42 13.33 28.01
CA ASP A 444 1.25 12.56 28.93
C ASP A 444 2.25 11.72 28.14
N LEU A 445 3.51 11.71 28.60
CA LEU A 445 4.58 10.89 28.05
C LEU A 445 5.04 9.91 29.10
N GLU A 446 4.83 8.62 28.82
CA GLU A 446 5.35 7.54 29.65
C GLU A 446 6.55 6.90 28.96
N LYS A 447 7.55 6.52 29.75
CA LYS A 447 8.73 5.77 29.32
C LYS A 447 8.63 4.35 29.88
N SER A 448 8.85 3.35 29.04
CA SER A 448 8.92 1.95 29.47
C SER A 448 9.99 1.21 28.67
N GLU A 449 10.62 0.23 29.30
CA GLU A 449 11.47 -0.72 28.57
C GLU A 449 10.63 -1.56 27.60
N ASP A 450 9.41 -1.91 28.00
CA ASP A 450 8.39 -2.48 27.12
C ASP A 450 6.95 -2.25 27.65
N PHE A 451 6.15 -1.49 26.90
CA PHE A 451 4.73 -1.30 27.17
C PHE A 451 3.88 -2.56 27.02
N PHE A 452 4.41 -3.61 26.39
CA PHE A 452 3.75 -4.89 26.17
C PHE A 452 4.21 -5.97 27.16
N ASN A 453 5.02 -5.62 28.16
CA ASN A 453 5.34 -6.49 29.29
C ASN A 453 4.10 -6.68 30.20
N GLU A 454 3.89 -7.89 30.73
CA GLU A 454 2.67 -8.36 31.39
C GLU A 454 2.26 -7.56 32.65
N GLU A 455 3.14 -6.74 33.20
CA GLU A 455 2.88 -5.98 34.43
C GLU A 455 2.06 -4.70 34.22
N SER A 456 2.10 -4.09 33.02
CA SER A 456 1.39 -2.83 32.76
C SER A 456 -0.13 -3.04 32.60
N VAL A 457 -0.94 -2.09 33.10
CA VAL A 457 -2.41 -2.13 32.95
C VAL A 457 -2.81 -2.14 31.46
N LEU A 458 -2.07 -1.40 30.63
CA LEU A 458 -2.27 -1.35 29.19
C LEU A 458 -1.99 -2.71 28.53
N ALA A 459 -0.88 -3.36 28.87
CA ALA A 459 -0.54 -4.70 28.38
C ALA A 459 -1.60 -5.73 28.79
N LYS A 460 -2.08 -5.66 30.04
CA LYS A 460 -3.16 -6.53 30.53
C LYS A 460 -4.44 -6.34 29.69
N ASN A 461 -4.84 -5.10 29.45
CA ASN A 461 -6.00 -4.76 28.63
C ASN A 461 -5.86 -5.22 27.16
N LEU A 462 -4.66 -5.11 26.59
CA LEU A 462 -4.36 -5.59 25.24
C LEU A 462 -4.35 -7.12 25.16
N ALA A 463 -3.72 -7.78 26.12
CA ALA A 463 -3.69 -9.25 26.22
C ALA A 463 -5.10 -9.83 26.36
N ASP A 464 -5.98 -9.11 27.05
CA ASP A 464 -7.40 -9.38 27.19
C ASP A 464 -8.16 -9.32 25.86
N LEU A 465 -7.70 -8.51 24.90
CA LEU A 465 -8.16 -8.49 23.50
C LEU A 465 -7.41 -9.50 22.62
N GLY A 466 -6.63 -10.41 23.21
CA GLY A 466 -5.78 -11.38 22.51
C GLY A 466 -4.63 -10.75 21.72
N ILE A 467 -4.31 -9.47 21.95
CA ILE A 467 -3.19 -8.77 21.35
C ILE A 467 -1.95 -9.09 22.18
N LYS A 468 -1.06 -9.90 21.60
CA LYS A 468 0.19 -10.34 22.25
C LYS A 468 1.35 -9.45 21.84
N GLU A 469 2.46 -9.54 22.54
CA GLU A 469 3.70 -8.81 22.23
C GLU A 469 4.13 -8.95 20.76
N LYS A 470 4.04 -10.15 20.18
CA LYS A 470 4.31 -10.40 18.74
C LYS A 470 3.43 -9.58 17.78
N ASN A 471 2.31 -9.03 18.26
CA ASN A 471 1.39 -8.19 17.50
C ASN A 471 1.64 -6.69 17.72
N LYS A 472 2.58 -6.30 18.59
CA LYS A 472 2.91 -4.89 18.90
C LYS A 472 3.13 -4.04 17.65
N GLY A 473 3.88 -4.56 16.67
CA GLY A 473 4.14 -3.86 15.40
C GLY A 473 2.92 -3.61 14.52
N THR A 474 1.77 -4.22 14.83
CA THR A 474 0.51 -4.02 14.09
C THR A 474 -0.40 -2.96 14.72
N VAL A 475 -0.15 -2.58 15.99
CA VAL A 475 -0.97 -1.59 16.70
C VAL A 475 -0.64 -0.19 16.22
N GLU A 476 -1.57 0.47 15.52
CA GLU A 476 -1.38 1.84 15.02
C GLU A 476 -1.88 2.90 16.01
N CYS A 477 -2.91 2.59 16.81
CA CYS A 477 -3.54 3.49 17.78
C CYS A 477 -4.36 2.70 18.80
N ILE A 478 -4.42 3.19 20.04
CA ILE A 478 -5.41 2.77 21.04
C ILE A 478 -6.18 4.00 21.48
N PHE A 479 -7.50 3.90 21.60
CA PHE A 479 -8.29 4.94 22.24
C PHE A 479 -9.35 4.34 23.14
N TYR A 480 -9.55 4.95 24.31
CA TYR A 480 -10.45 4.41 25.33
C TYR A 480 -11.19 5.54 26.05
N ASP A 481 -12.38 5.19 26.53
CA ASP A 481 -13.24 6.05 27.33
C ASP A 481 -12.81 6.06 28.80
N GLU A 482 -13.51 6.82 29.64
CA GLU A 482 -13.26 6.86 31.10
C GLU A 482 -13.44 5.50 31.79
N VAL A 483 -14.25 4.61 31.20
CA VAL A 483 -14.48 3.23 31.66
C VAL A 483 -13.31 2.30 31.27
N LYS A 484 -12.29 2.83 30.59
CA LYS A 484 -11.08 2.13 30.14
C LYS A 484 -11.37 1.00 29.16
N ASN A 485 -12.43 1.11 28.34
CA ASN A 485 -12.69 0.16 27.26
C ASN A 485 -11.75 0.45 26.08
N PRO A 486 -10.72 -0.39 25.80
CA PRO A 486 -9.81 -0.12 24.71
C PRO A 486 -10.45 -0.41 23.35
N ASN A 487 -10.43 0.59 22.46
CA ASN A 487 -10.57 0.41 21.03
C ASN A 487 -9.18 0.39 20.42
N VAL A 488 -8.81 -0.72 19.79
CA VAL A 488 -7.47 -0.91 19.25
C VAL A 488 -7.52 -1.00 17.74
N ILE A 489 -6.83 -0.09 17.06
CA ILE A 489 -6.66 -0.09 15.61
C ILE A 489 -5.42 -0.89 15.24
N LEU A 490 -5.62 -1.93 14.43
CA LEU A 490 -4.60 -2.84 13.95
C LEU A 490 -4.45 -2.75 12.43
N ASN A 491 -3.22 -2.66 11.95
CA ASN A 491 -2.90 -2.93 10.54
C ASN A 491 -2.78 -4.44 10.33
N ILE A 492 -3.67 -5.01 9.52
CA ILE A 492 -3.77 -6.46 9.33
C ILE A 492 -3.07 -6.97 8.06
N GLY A 493 -2.47 -6.09 7.26
CA GLY A 493 -1.73 -6.45 6.05
C GLY A 493 -2.63 -6.93 4.88
N ILE A 494 -3.89 -6.51 4.88
CA ILE A 494 -4.86 -6.80 3.81
C ILE A 494 -5.15 -5.51 3.06
N TYR A 495 -5.41 -5.61 1.76
CA TYR A 495 -5.72 -4.50 0.88
C TYR A 495 -7.00 -4.82 0.11
N GLU A 496 -7.84 -3.81 -0.07
CA GLU A 496 -8.84 -3.87 -1.13
C GLU A 496 -8.18 -3.76 -2.50
N ILE A 497 -8.74 -4.46 -3.47
CA ILE A 497 -8.20 -4.64 -4.80
C ILE A 497 -9.30 -4.22 -5.80
N PRO A 498 -8.99 -3.30 -6.74
CA PRO A 498 -9.92 -2.96 -7.80
C PRO A 498 -10.09 -4.15 -8.76
N LYS A 499 -11.19 -4.21 -9.53
CA LYS A 499 -11.51 -5.37 -10.38
C LYS A 499 -10.45 -5.60 -11.46
N MET A 500 -9.47 -6.45 -11.15
CA MET A 500 -8.24 -6.50 -11.92
C MET A 500 -8.47 -7.00 -13.34
N GLU A 501 -9.31 -8.02 -13.50
CA GLU A 501 -9.65 -8.62 -14.79
C GLU A 501 -10.31 -7.61 -15.73
N THR A 502 -11.37 -6.93 -15.26
CA THR A 502 -12.09 -5.91 -16.03
C THR A 502 -11.15 -4.79 -16.47
N ILE A 503 -10.25 -4.35 -15.59
CA ILE A 503 -9.26 -3.31 -15.90
C ILE A 503 -8.26 -3.82 -16.94
N SER A 504 -7.69 -5.01 -16.73
CA SER A 504 -6.70 -5.66 -17.59
C SER A 504 -7.25 -5.84 -19.01
N GLU A 505 -8.44 -6.45 -19.13
CA GLU A 505 -9.07 -6.76 -20.40
C GLU A 505 -9.35 -5.50 -21.20
N ARG A 506 -9.87 -4.46 -20.55
CA ARG A 506 -10.18 -3.22 -21.23
C ARG A 506 -8.93 -2.49 -21.72
N LEU A 507 -7.86 -2.45 -20.92
CA LEU A 507 -6.57 -1.91 -21.35
C LEU A 507 -5.97 -2.73 -22.50
N ARG A 508 -6.12 -4.05 -22.45
CA ARG A 508 -5.67 -4.98 -23.50
C ARG A 508 -6.41 -4.71 -24.81
N LEU A 509 -7.75 -4.67 -24.79
CA LEU A 509 -8.58 -4.38 -25.97
C LEU A 509 -8.33 -2.99 -26.54
N ALA A 510 -7.97 -2.03 -25.68
CA ALA A 510 -7.60 -0.67 -26.06
C ALA A 510 -6.08 -0.49 -26.32
N ASP A 511 -5.26 -1.54 -26.37
CA ASP A 511 -3.82 -1.37 -26.60
C ASP A 511 -3.59 -0.73 -27.97
N GLY A 512 -2.96 0.45 -27.97
CA GLY A 512 -2.70 1.24 -29.18
C GLY A 512 -1.95 0.51 -30.28
N ARG A 513 -1.24 -0.57 -29.94
CA ARG A 513 -0.47 -1.42 -30.86
C ARG A 513 -1.29 -2.50 -31.55
N LYS A 514 -2.53 -2.77 -31.11
CA LYS A 514 -3.42 -3.73 -31.79
C LYS A 514 -3.70 -3.24 -33.21
N LYS A 515 -3.73 -4.19 -34.16
CA LYS A 515 -3.91 -3.93 -35.60
C LYS A 515 -5.17 -4.63 -36.15
N PRO A 516 -6.39 -4.10 -35.88
CA PRO A 516 -7.61 -4.59 -36.51
C PRO A 516 -7.58 -4.39 -38.03
N TYR A 517 -8.36 -5.22 -38.74
CA TYR A 517 -8.59 -5.04 -40.17
C TYR A 517 -9.46 -3.81 -40.44
N VAL A 518 -9.09 -2.99 -41.41
CA VAL A 518 -9.83 -1.78 -41.80
C VAL A 518 -11.27 -2.10 -42.17
N LYS A 519 -11.49 -3.17 -42.95
CA LYS A 519 -12.84 -3.67 -43.31
C LYS A 519 -13.71 -3.93 -42.09
N ARG A 520 -13.13 -4.44 -41.01
CA ARG A 520 -13.86 -4.67 -39.75
C ARG A 520 -14.25 -3.35 -39.09
N LEU A 521 -13.34 -2.37 -39.06
CA LEU A 521 -13.63 -1.04 -38.49
C LEU A 521 -14.79 -0.36 -39.22
N ILE A 522 -14.82 -0.44 -40.55
CA ILE A 522 -15.90 0.11 -41.37
C ILE A 522 -17.23 -0.57 -41.04
N ASN A 523 -17.25 -1.91 -41.04
CA ASN A 523 -18.45 -2.69 -40.69
C ASN A 523 -18.94 -2.38 -39.27
N ASP A 524 -18.04 -2.28 -38.29
CA ASP A 524 -18.41 -1.97 -36.91
C ASP A 524 -19.01 -0.54 -36.79
N LEU A 525 -18.51 0.44 -37.55
CA LEU A 525 -19.08 1.79 -37.62
C LEU A 525 -20.46 1.80 -38.28
N GLU A 526 -20.67 1.01 -39.34
CA GLU A 526 -21.97 0.88 -40.02
C GLU A 526 -23.02 0.23 -39.11
N LEU A 527 -22.65 -0.85 -38.43
CA LEU A 527 -23.52 -1.51 -37.46
C LEU A 527 -23.84 -0.59 -36.27
N PHE A 528 -22.86 0.17 -35.78
CA PHE A 528 -23.08 1.18 -34.75
C PHE A 528 -24.10 2.25 -35.19
N GLU A 529 -23.91 2.82 -36.39
CA GLU A 529 -24.82 3.82 -36.96
C GLU A 529 -26.25 3.28 -37.13
N ASN A 530 -26.40 2.02 -37.51
CA ASN A 530 -27.70 1.38 -37.66
C ASN A 530 -28.40 1.11 -36.32
N GLN A 531 -27.64 0.74 -35.28
CA GLN A 531 -28.20 0.44 -33.97
C GLN A 531 -28.54 1.70 -33.16
N TYR A 532 -27.77 2.78 -33.31
CA TYR A 532 -27.94 4.03 -32.56
C TYR A 532 -28.49 5.12 -33.48
N THR A 533 -29.81 5.16 -33.61
CA THR A 533 -30.53 6.04 -34.56
C THR A 533 -30.23 7.53 -34.40
N GLU A 534 -29.85 7.97 -33.20
CA GLU A 534 -29.41 9.35 -32.91
C GLU A 534 -28.09 9.75 -33.61
N TYR A 535 -27.30 8.78 -34.07
CA TYR A 535 -26.08 8.99 -34.86
C TYR A 535 -26.25 8.59 -36.33
N LYS A 536 -27.48 8.27 -36.75
CA LYS A 536 -27.76 7.96 -38.15
C LYS A 536 -27.46 9.20 -39.01
N ASN A 537 -26.69 9.01 -40.08
CA ASN A 537 -26.21 10.07 -40.98
C ASN A 537 -25.23 11.08 -40.37
N ASP A 538 -24.67 10.81 -39.19
CA ASP A 538 -23.69 11.68 -38.54
C ASP A 538 -22.49 11.98 -39.45
N VAL A 539 -22.16 13.27 -39.60
CA VAL A 539 -21.12 13.75 -40.53
C VAL A 539 -19.74 13.28 -40.09
N ASP A 540 -19.48 13.24 -38.78
CA ASP A 540 -18.21 12.79 -38.22
C ASP A 540 -18.00 11.30 -38.52
N LEU A 541 -19.03 10.45 -38.37
CA LEU A 541 -18.97 9.02 -38.74
C LEU A 541 -18.74 8.79 -40.24
N LYS A 542 -19.41 9.55 -41.10
CA LYS A 542 -19.22 9.48 -42.56
C LYS A 542 -17.79 9.81 -42.95
N ASN A 543 -17.24 10.89 -42.38
CA ASN A 543 -15.87 11.31 -42.64
C ASN A 543 -14.85 10.25 -42.20
N VAL A 544 -15.03 9.61 -41.04
CA VAL A 544 -14.13 8.52 -40.61
C VAL A 544 -14.19 7.34 -41.56
N LYS A 545 -15.40 6.93 -41.99
CA LYS A 545 -15.55 5.83 -42.94
C LYS A 545 -14.85 6.13 -44.27
N GLN A 546 -14.95 7.36 -44.77
CA GLN A 546 -14.24 7.78 -45.98
C GLN A 546 -12.71 7.72 -45.79
N LEU A 547 -12.19 8.25 -44.68
CA LEU A 547 -10.76 8.18 -44.37
C LEU A 547 -10.24 6.74 -44.21
N LEU A 548 -11.09 5.81 -43.78
CA LEU A 548 -10.76 4.38 -43.70
C LEU A 548 -10.78 3.70 -45.07
N LEU A 549 -11.70 4.09 -45.97
CA LEU A 549 -11.74 3.59 -47.34
C LEU A 549 -10.53 4.02 -48.17
N GLU A 550 -9.98 5.20 -47.86
CA GLU A 550 -8.76 5.76 -48.47
C GLU A 550 -7.47 5.25 -47.79
N PHE A 551 -7.56 4.39 -46.77
CA PHE A 551 -6.38 3.89 -46.07
C PHE A 551 -5.74 2.73 -46.84
N ASP A 552 -4.48 2.89 -47.21
CA ASP A 552 -3.78 1.99 -48.15
C ASP A 552 -3.48 0.58 -47.60
N GLU A 553 -3.45 0.40 -46.28
CA GLU A 553 -3.14 -0.90 -45.65
C GLU A 553 -4.39 -1.67 -45.19
N GLU A 554 -4.36 -3.00 -45.27
CA GLU A 554 -5.47 -3.85 -44.78
C GLU A 554 -5.71 -3.75 -43.27
N LYS A 555 -4.68 -3.36 -42.51
CA LYS A 555 -4.70 -3.26 -41.05
C LYS A 555 -4.17 -1.90 -40.63
N ILE A 556 -4.79 -1.33 -39.60
CA ILE A 556 -4.42 -0.05 -39.02
C ILE A 556 -4.18 -0.23 -37.52
N SER A 557 -3.18 0.43 -36.94
CA SER A 557 -3.02 0.39 -35.49
C SER A 557 -4.16 1.14 -34.79
N LEU A 558 -4.56 0.74 -33.58
CA LEU A 558 -5.56 1.49 -32.82
C LEU A 558 -5.11 2.93 -32.51
N ASN A 559 -3.80 3.21 -32.44
CA ASN A 559 -3.31 4.57 -32.31
C ASN A 559 -3.61 5.42 -33.55
N GLU A 560 -3.35 4.90 -34.75
CA GLU A 560 -3.67 5.58 -36.02
C GLU A 560 -5.19 5.72 -36.19
N TYR A 561 -5.95 4.67 -35.89
CA TYR A 561 -7.41 4.73 -35.94
C TYR A 561 -7.99 5.80 -34.99
N ARG A 562 -7.45 5.94 -33.77
CA ARG A 562 -7.82 7.03 -32.85
C ARG A 562 -7.50 8.41 -33.40
N GLN A 563 -6.39 8.55 -34.14
CA GLN A 563 -6.06 9.82 -34.80
C GLN A 563 -7.07 10.15 -35.89
N LEU A 564 -7.50 9.16 -36.69
CA LEU A 564 -8.58 9.34 -37.67
C LEU A 564 -9.90 9.74 -37.00
N LEU A 565 -10.32 9.00 -35.97
CA LEU A 565 -11.50 9.34 -35.17
C LEU A 565 -11.41 10.77 -34.61
N SER A 566 -10.25 11.15 -34.06
CA SER A 566 -10.04 12.48 -33.47
C SER A 566 -10.04 13.60 -34.51
N LYS A 567 -9.54 13.37 -35.73
CA LYS A 567 -9.64 14.33 -36.85
C LYS A 567 -11.08 14.60 -37.22
N CYS A 568 -11.92 13.58 -37.16
CA CYS A 568 -13.36 13.67 -37.30
C CYS A 568 -14.06 13.87 -35.96
N ASN A 569 -13.41 14.48 -34.97
CA ASN A 569 -14.08 14.96 -33.77
C ASN A 569 -14.77 13.88 -32.91
N ILE A 570 -14.45 12.60 -33.12
CA ILE A 570 -14.87 11.45 -32.30
C ILE A 570 -13.74 11.11 -31.32
N THR A 571 -13.97 11.37 -30.04
CA THR A 571 -13.02 11.06 -28.97
C THR A 571 -13.71 10.37 -27.80
N GLY A 572 -12.97 9.58 -27.02
CA GLY A 572 -13.49 8.91 -25.82
C GLY A 572 -14.05 9.85 -24.73
N ARG A 573 -13.85 11.17 -24.84
CA ARG A 573 -14.45 12.16 -23.94
C ARG A 573 -15.86 12.56 -24.36
N LYS A 574 -16.17 12.47 -25.66
CA LYS A 574 -17.44 12.90 -26.24
C LYS A 574 -18.50 11.81 -26.19
N LYS A 575 -19.78 12.22 -26.26
CA LYS A 575 -20.93 11.31 -26.17
C LYS A 575 -20.86 10.19 -27.22
N ILE A 576 -20.62 10.54 -28.49
CA ILE A 576 -20.51 9.58 -29.59
C ILE A 576 -19.35 8.58 -29.40
N GLY A 577 -18.17 9.04 -28.99
CA GLY A 577 -17.01 8.16 -28.77
C GLY A 577 -17.18 7.21 -27.57
N LYS A 578 -17.90 7.65 -26.52
CA LYS A 578 -18.32 6.79 -25.41
C LYS A 578 -19.32 5.73 -25.88
N ALA A 579 -20.39 6.15 -26.55
CA ALA A 579 -21.42 5.27 -27.07
C ALA A 579 -20.84 4.19 -28.02
N TYR A 580 -19.95 4.58 -28.93
CA TYR A 580 -19.27 3.66 -29.84
C TYR A 580 -18.38 2.65 -29.09
N THR A 581 -17.66 3.10 -28.06
CA THR A 581 -16.87 2.20 -27.21
C THR A 581 -17.76 1.18 -26.51
N ASP A 582 -18.88 1.63 -25.93
CA ASP A 582 -19.80 0.75 -25.19
C ASP A 582 -20.50 -0.23 -26.15
N TYR A 583 -20.79 0.20 -27.38
CA TYR A 583 -21.26 -0.68 -28.45
C TYR A 583 -20.25 -1.80 -28.75
N LEU A 584 -18.97 -1.48 -28.96
CA LEU A 584 -17.93 -2.46 -29.24
C LEU A 584 -17.75 -3.47 -28.08
N ILE A 585 -17.91 -3.03 -26.84
CA ILE A 585 -17.90 -3.91 -25.66
C ILE A 585 -19.08 -4.88 -25.71
N LYS A 586 -20.31 -4.39 -25.95
CA LYS A 586 -21.51 -5.23 -26.05
C LYS A 586 -21.44 -6.23 -27.21
N LEU A 587 -20.72 -5.88 -28.28
CA LEU A 587 -20.47 -6.75 -29.43
C LEU A 587 -19.42 -7.84 -29.15
N ASN A 588 -18.75 -7.81 -28.00
CA ASN A 588 -17.55 -8.63 -27.73
C ASN A 588 -16.48 -8.47 -28.82
N SER A 589 -16.27 -7.22 -29.26
CA SER A 589 -15.24 -6.92 -30.26
C SER A 589 -13.83 -7.22 -29.72
N PRO A 590 -12.89 -7.75 -30.53
CA PRO A 590 -11.51 -8.02 -30.10
C PRO A 590 -10.68 -6.74 -29.94
N TYR A 591 -11.27 -5.57 -30.13
CA TYR A 591 -10.69 -4.27 -29.86
C TYR A 591 -11.77 -3.31 -29.34
N ILE A 592 -11.32 -2.25 -28.67
CA ILE A 592 -12.14 -1.07 -28.40
C ILE A 592 -11.40 0.19 -28.78
N ALA A 593 -12.13 1.18 -29.30
CA ALA A 593 -11.53 2.44 -29.73
C ALA A 593 -10.88 3.20 -28.56
N PHE A 594 -11.56 3.30 -27.40
CA PHE A 594 -11.06 4.04 -26.25
C PHE A 594 -11.21 3.20 -24.98
N SER A 595 -10.23 3.25 -24.06
CA SER A 595 -10.32 2.52 -22.79
C SER A 595 -11.32 3.14 -21.81
N ASN A 596 -11.62 4.45 -21.94
CA ASN A 596 -12.65 5.19 -21.19
C ASN A 596 -12.72 4.93 -19.67
N HIS A 597 -11.60 4.58 -19.04
CA HIS A 597 -11.53 4.30 -17.60
C HIS A 597 -11.96 5.46 -16.70
N ARG A 598 -12.09 6.69 -17.22
CA ARG A 598 -12.58 7.86 -16.47
C ARG A 598 -14.10 8.04 -16.49
N GLY A 599 -14.85 7.17 -17.18
CA GLY A 599 -16.30 7.20 -17.21
C GLY A 599 -16.93 6.90 -15.84
N ARG A 600 -18.09 7.48 -15.55
CA ARG A 600 -18.81 7.24 -14.27
C ARG A 600 -19.16 5.77 -14.09
N ASP A 601 -19.49 5.09 -15.18
CA ASP A 601 -19.92 3.68 -15.20
C ASP A 601 -18.82 2.71 -14.73
N PHE A 602 -17.57 3.17 -14.65
CA PHE A 602 -16.44 2.35 -14.22
C PHE A 602 -15.98 2.67 -12.80
N LYS A 603 -16.54 3.71 -12.15
CA LYS A 603 -16.15 4.10 -10.79
C LYS A 603 -16.24 2.94 -9.80
N GLU A 604 -17.21 2.07 -9.99
CA GLU A 604 -17.41 0.89 -9.16
C GLU A 604 -16.21 -0.07 -9.20
N ASP A 605 -15.63 -0.30 -10.38
CA ASP A 605 -14.44 -1.15 -10.56
C ASP A 605 -13.20 -0.61 -9.83
N TYR A 606 -13.19 0.70 -9.53
CA TYR A 606 -12.14 1.40 -8.79
C TYR A 606 -12.58 1.82 -7.39
N SER A 607 -13.75 1.39 -6.91
CA SER A 607 -14.29 1.85 -5.63
C SER A 607 -13.30 1.73 -4.45
N PRO A 608 -12.46 0.66 -4.33
CA PRO A 608 -11.39 0.60 -3.33
C PRO A 608 -10.39 1.76 -3.29
N LEU A 609 -10.34 2.57 -4.35
CA LEU A 609 -9.37 3.66 -4.50
C LEU A 609 -9.91 5.00 -4.02
N TYR A 610 -11.19 5.05 -3.60
CA TYR A 610 -11.87 6.27 -3.19
C TYR A 610 -12.66 6.10 -1.90
N TRP A 611 -12.84 7.21 -1.17
CA TRP A 611 -13.69 7.28 0.02
C TRP A 611 -13.23 6.42 1.21
N THR A 612 -14.05 6.38 2.26
CA THR A 612 -13.83 5.56 3.45
C THR A 612 -14.85 4.43 3.47
N HIS A 613 -14.37 3.21 3.63
CA HIS A 613 -15.21 2.02 3.62
C HIS A 613 -15.13 1.32 4.98
N PHE A 614 -16.28 0.96 5.55
CA PHE A 614 -16.39 0.14 6.75
C PHE A 614 -17.03 -1.20 6.40
N PHE A 615 -16.54 -2.27 7.01
CA PHE A 615 -16.98 -3.64 6.75
C PHE A 615 -17.08 -4.42 8.05
N ARG A 616 -18.12 -5.24 8.18
CA ARG A 616 -18.27 -6.13 9.34
C ARG A 616 -17.41 -7.38 9.23
N ASN A 617 -17.14 -7.85 8.01
CA ASN A 617 -16.40 -9.08 7.75
C ASN A 617 -15.35 -8.91 6.65
N ILE A 618 -14.30 -9.72 6.71
CA ILE A 618 -13.38 -9.95 5.60
C ILE A 618 -13.29 -11.45 5.42
N PRO A 619 -13.67 -11.99 4.24
CA PRO A 619 -13.54 -13.41 3.96
C PRO A 619 -12.09 -13.91 4.18
N GLY A 620 -11.98 -15.12 4.72
CA GLY A 620 -10.69 -15.74 5.04
C GLY A 620 -9.98 -15.19 6.29
N ILE A 621 -10.59 -14.25 7.03
CA ILE A 621 -10.01 -13.70 8.28
C ILE A 621 -10.77 -14.20 9.50
N ASP A 622 -10.05 -14.95 10.35
CA ASP A 622 -10.58 -15.42 11.62
C ASP A 622 -10.82 -14.25 12.58
N LYS A 623 -12.06 -14.17 13.06
CA LYS A 623 -12.50 -13.22 14.08
C LYS A 623 -12.33 -13.78 15.48
N THR A 624 -12.13 -15.08 15.63
CA THR A 624 -11.94 -15.72 16.93
C THR A 624 -10.69 -15.18 17.60
N VAL A 625 -10.86 -14.70 18.82
CA VAL A 625 -9.76 -14.17 19.63
C VAL A 625 -9.60 -15.06 20.85
N TYR A 626 -8.34 -15.40 21.14
CA TYR A 626 -7.97 -16.15 22.32
C TYR A 626 -7.12 -15.29 23.25
N ALA A 627 -7.57 -15.13 24.49
CA ALA A 627 -6.81 -14.52 25.56
C ALA A 627 -6.53 -15.58 26.64
N ARG A 628 -5.26 -15.71 27.05
CA ARG A 628 -4.82 -16.69 28.07
C ARG A 628 -5.32 -18.12 27.83
N GLY A 629 -5.33 -18.55 26.56
CA GLY A 629 -5.74 -19.91 26.16
C GLY A 629 -7.26 -20.14 26.10
N LYS A 630 -8.08 -19.11 26.38
CA LYS A 630 -9.54 -19.18 26.28
C LYS A 630 -10.05 -18.27 25.19
N GLN A 631 -11.09 -18.71 24.48
CA GLN A 631 -11.79 -17.86 23.54
C GLN A 631 -12.47 -16.71 24.31
N VAL A 632 -12.33 -15.49 23.83
CA VAL A 632 -12.94 -14.30 24.42
C VAL A 632 -13.86 -13.62 23.41
N PRO A 633 -15.06 -13.18 23.84
CA PRO A 633 -15.94 -12.39 22.98
C PRO A 633 -15.35 -10.99 22.84
N VAL A 634 -15.19 -10.56 21.60
CA VAL A 634 -14.70 -9.23 21.22
C VAL A 634 -15.45 -8.79 19.98
N ASN A 635 -15.69 -7.49 19.87
CA ASN A 635 -16.29 -6.91 18.66
C ASN A 635 -15.19 -6.63 17.63
N HIS A 636 -15.55 -6.76 16.36
CA HIS A 636 -14.67 -6.44 15.24
C HIS A 636 -15.36 -5.58 14.21
N GLU A 637 -14.60 -4.65 13.69
CA GLU A 637 -14.94 -3.94 12.48
C GLU A 637 -13.68 -3.70 11.67
N PHE A 638 -13.86 -3.61 10.37
CA PHE A 638 -12.78 -3.37 9.43
C PHE A 638 -13.07 -2.09 8.69
N TYR A 639 -12.02 -1.37 8.32
CA TYR A 639 -12.18 -0.19 7.51
C TYR A 639 -10.95 0.07 6.64
N SER A 640 -11.17 0.73 5.52
CA SER A 640 -10.12 1.29 4.68
C SER A 640 -10.38 2.78 4.49
N VAL A 641 -9.32 3.52 4.21
CA VAL A 641 -9.39 4.95 3.96
C VAL A 641 -8.61 5.25 2.70
N ALA A 642 -9.33 5.64 1.65
CA ALA A 642 -8.79 5.95 0.35
C ALA A 642 -8.89 7.45 0.01
N GLU A 643 -8.69 7.82 -1.26
CA GLU A 643 -8.65 9.22 -1.69
C GLU A 643 -10.03 9.86 -1.80
N GLY A 644 -10.12 11.18 -1.55
CA GLY A 644 -11.39 11.92 -1.69
C GLY A 644 -11.75 12.34 -3.11
N THR A 645 -11.02 11.90 -4.14
CA THR A 645 -11.23 12.47 -5.48
C THR A 645 -12.41 11.81 -6.17
N SER A 646 -13.33 12.63 -6.70
CA SER A 646 -14.48 12.15 -7.48
C SER A 646 -14.11 11.58 -8.86
N ASN A 647 -12.87 11.73 -9.31
CA ASN A 647 -12.41 11.33 -10.64
C ASN A 647 -11.33 10.26 -10.59
N ILE A 648 -11.47 9.25 -11.46
CA ILE A 648 -10.50 8.15 -11.64
C ILE A 648 -9.15 8.72 -12.09
N LYS A 649 -8.11 8.51 -11.29
CA LYS A 649 -6.73 8.91 -11.63
C LYS A 649 -6.13 7.93 -12.63
N GLN A 650 -5.21 8.43 -13.44
CA GLN A 650 -4.45 7.58 -14.36
C GLN A 650 -3.43 6.70 -13.64
N THR A 651 -2.94 7.16 -12.48
CA THR A 651 -1.87 6.52 -11.73
C THR A 651 -2.17 6.60 -10.24
N TYR A 652 -1.97 5.50 -9.52
CA TYR A 652 -2.05 5.40 -8.07
C TYR A 652 -0.75 4.82 -7.55
N GLU A 653 -0.02 5.59 -6.74
CA GLU A 653 1.28 5.15 -6.21
C GLU A 653 1.16 4.14 -5.07
N LYS A 654 0.00 4.08 -4.41
CA LYS A 654 -0.21 3.26 -3.21
C LYS A 654 -1.61 2.63 -3.24
N GLY A 655 -1.69 1.41 -2.70
CA GLY A 655 -2.96 0.80 -2.33
C GLY A 655 -3.38 1.20 -0.92
N TYR A 656 -4.64 0.95 -0.57
CA TYR A 656 -5.22 1.35 0.70
C TYR A 656 -5.39 0.11 1.60
N PRO A 657 -4.59 -0.01 2.68
CA PRO A 657 -4.70 -1.16 3.57
C PRO A 657 -6.00 -1.11 4.38
N ILE A 658 -6.54 -2.28 4.65
CA ILE A 658 -7.64 -2.47 5.59
C ILE A 658 -7.07 -2.53 7.01
N ARG A 659 -7.72 -1.84 7.93
CA ARG A 659 -7.48 -1.87 9.37
C ARG A 659 -8.56 -2.70 10.04
N ARG A 660 -8.24 -3.27 11.19
CA ARG A 660 -9.20 -3.91 12.10
C ARG A 660 -9.29 -3.08 13.38
N ILE A 661 -10.49 -2.74 13.81
CA ILE A 661 -10.77 -2.21 15.14
C ILE A 661 -11.28 -3.36 16.01
N ILE A 662 -10.72 -3.48 17.22
CA ILE A 662 -11.13 -4.48 18.20
C ILE A 662 -11.45 -3.81 19.53
N ASN A 663 -12.56 -4.20 20.16
CA ASN A 663 -12.90 -3.80 21.53
C ASN A 663 -13.66 -4.92 22.27
N LYS A 664 -13.77 -4.78 23.60
CA LYS A 664 -14.63 -5.61 24.50
C LYS A 664 -15.96 -4.93 24.86
N GLY A 665 -16.12 -3.67 24.48
CA GLY A 665 -17.22 -2.83 24.91
C GLY A 665 -18.47 -3.04 24.07
N PHE A 666 -19.01 -1.94 23.57
CA PHE A 666 -20.21 -1.92 22.75
C PHE A 666 -19.97 -2.45 21.34
N ARG A 667 -21.04 -2.96 20.72
CA ARG A 667 -21.04 -3.31 19.30
C ARG A 667 -20.89 -2.05 18.45
N PHE A 668 -20.09 -2.15 17.41
CA PHE A 668 -19.97 -1.09 16.40
C PHE A 668 -21.35 -0.77 15.80
N SER A 669 -21.72 0.51 15.82
CA SER A 669 -22.97 1.05 15.27
C SER A 669 -22.66 2.07 14.18
N GLU A 670 -23.65 2.41 13.36
CA GLU A 670 -23.47 3.43 12.31
C GLU A 670 -23.07 4.79 12.88
N GLU A 671 -23.58 5.17 14.05
CA GLU A 671 -23.19 6.41 14.74
C GLU A 671 -21.72 6.38 15.16
N TYR A 672 -21.24 5.23 15.63
CA TYR A 672 -19.83 5.07 15.97
C TYR A 672 -18.93 5.14 14.74
N ASN A 673 -19.36 4.52 13.63
CA ASN A 673 -18.61 4.55 12.36
C ASN A 673 -18.55 5.94 11.78
N LYS A 674 -19.66 6.66 11.85
CA LYS A 674 -19.74 8.07 11.47
C LYS A 674 -18.76 8.91 12.31
N LEU A 675 -18.80 8.75 13.63
CA LEU A 675 -17.87 9.44 14.55
C LEU A 675 -16.40 9.15 14.18
N LEU A 676 -16.05 7.89 13.90
CA LEU A 676 -14.70 7.55 13.45
C LEU A 676 -14.35 8.18 12.12
N SER A 677 -15.25 8.14 11.14
CA SER A 677 -15.05 8.75 9.82
C SER A 677 -14.78 10.26 9.95
N GLU A 678 -15.48 10.95 10.85
CA GLU A 678 -15.30 12.37 11.11
C GLU A 678 -13.93 12.68 11.73
N MET A 679 -13.43 11.78 12.59
CA MET A 679 -12.08 11.88 13.16
C MET A 679 -10.97 11.52 12.15
N PHE A 680 -11.28 10.76 11.10
CA PHE A 680 -10.37 10.41 10.00
C PHE A 680 -10.32 11.52 8.94
N ASP A 681 -11.45 12.16 8.67
CA ASP A 681 -11.66 13.11 7.57
C ASP A 681 -11.38 14.55 7.99
N VAL A 682 -10.09 14.89 7.98
CA VAL A 682 -9.60 16.13 8.57
C VAL A 682 -8.45 16.73 7.77
N ASP A 683 -8.71 17.86 7.09
CA ASP A 683 -7.80 18.43 6.07
C ASP A 683 -6.44 18.87 6.60
N PHE A 684 -6.34 19.29 7.87
CA PHE A 684 -5.06 19.68 8.45
C PHE A 684 -4.16 18.47 8.80
N VAL A 685 -4.69 17.25 8.68
CA VAL A 685 -3.89 16.03 8.81
C VAL A 685 -3.41 15.59 7.43
N ARG A 686 -4.34 15.49 6.47
CA ARG A 686 -4.09 15.20 5.06
C ARG A 686 -5.10 15.96 4.19
N ILE A 687 -4.60 16.68 3.19
CA ILE A 687 -5.44 17.49 2.30
C ILE A 687 -6.06 16.57 1.22
N ASN A 688 -7.38 16.65 1.02
CA ASN A 688 -8.15 15.81 0.06
C ASN A 688 -8.03 14.29 0.29
N GLN A 689 -7.63 13.87 1.48
CA GLN A 689 -7.49 12.46 1.86
C GLN A 689 -7.82 12.33 3.34
N ALA A 690 -8.63 11.34 3.68
CA ALA A 690 -8.78 10.99 5.09
C ALA A 690 -7.54 10.25 5.60
N THR A 691 -7.50 10.11 6.91
CA THR A 691 -6.43 9.43 7.64
C THR A 691 -6.89 8.10 8.16
N VAL A 692 -5.97 7.14 8.19
CA VAL A 692 -6.26 5.76 8.59
C VAL A 692 -6.37 5.59 10.10
N VAL A 693 -6.13 6.64 10.87
CA VAL A 693 -6.17 6.70 12.33
C VAL A 693 -6.74 8.06 12.73
N PRO A 694 -7.36 8.20 13.91
CA PRO A 694 -7.94 9.47 14.34
C PRO A 694 -6.90 10.61 14.34
N PHE A 695 -7.32 11.84 13.99
CA PHE A 695 -6.43 13.00 13.94
C PHE A 695 -5.56 13.24 15.21
N PRO A 696 -5.99 12.90 16.45
CA PRO A 696 -5.13 13.02 17.63
C PRO A 696 -3.83 12.22 17.55
N VAL A 697 -3.76 11.18 16.72
CA VAL A 697 -2.52 10.43 16.46
C VAL A 697 -1.46 11.31 15.79
N LYS A 698 -1.85 12.26 14.91
CA LYS A 698 -0.92 13.24 14.35
C LYS A 698 -0.38 14.15 15.45
N PHE A 699 -1.23 14.60 16.36
CA PHE A 699 -0.84 15.40 17.52
C PHE A 699 0.17 14.67 18.41
N ASN A 700 -0.09 13.40 18.75
CA ASN A 700 0.83 12.62 19.58
C ASN A 700 2.20 12.41 18.91
N ARG A 701 2.22 12.15 17.60
CA ARG A 701 3.46 11.99 16.81
C ARG A 701 4.27 13.27 16.77
N GLU A 702 3.63 14.40 16.48
CA GLU A 702 4.31 15.69 16.46
C GLU A 702 4.76 16.08 17.87
N TYR A 703 3.92 15.94 18.90
CA TYR A 703 4.32 16.17 20.30
C TYR A 703 5.56 15.35 20.68
N PHE A 704 5.58 14.04 20.38
CA PHE A 704 6.76 13.20 20.62
C PHE A 704 7.99 13.75 19.88
N ASN A 705 7.85 14.16 18.62
CA ASN A 705 8.95 14.76 17.86
C ASN A 705 9.49 16.04 18.50
N MET A 706 8.62 16.83 19.15
CA MET A 706 8.99 18.05 19.87
C MET A 706 9.75 17.74 21.17
N VAL A 707 9.29 16.76 21.96
CA VAL A 707 9.84 16.52 23.32
C VAL A 707 10.94 15.47 23.38
N LYS A 708 11.02 14.53 22.44
CA LYS A 708 11.95 13.39 22.47
C LYS A 708 13.43 13.77 22.60
N ARG A 709 13.78 15.01 22.26
CA ARG A 709 15.16 15.51 22.33
C ARG A 709 15.54 16.05 23.71
N ASN A 710 14.58 16.52 24.50
CA ASN A 710 14.83 16.87 25.91
C ASN A 710 15.12 15.61 26.73
N LEU A 711 14.55 14.47 26.33
CA LEU A 711 14.81 13.15 26.89
C LEU A 711 16.22 12.59 26.58
N ILE A 712 17.07 13.33 25.86
CA ILE A 712 18.47 12.97 25.57
C ILE A 712 19.42 13.58 26.61
N LYS A 713 18.95 14.59 27.36
CA LYS A 713 19.74 15.26 28.41
C LYS A 713 19.54 14.67 29.82
N GLU A 714 18.60 13.74 29.96
CA GLU A 714 18.36 12.89 31.14
C GLU A 714 18.75 11.43 30.83
#